data_AF-A0A958I1G3-F1
#
_entry.id   AF-A0A958I1G3-F1
#
_cell.length_a   1.000
_cell.length_b   1.000
_cell.length_c   1.000
_cell.angle_alpha   90.00
_cell.angle_beta   90.00
_cell.angle_gamma   90.00
#
_symmetry.space_group_name_H-M   'P 1'
#
loop_
_entity.id
_entity.type
_entity.pdbx_description
1 polymer ?
#
loop_
_entity_poly.entity_id
_entity_poly.type
_entity_poly.pdbx_seq_one_letter_code
_entity_poly.pdbx_strand_id
1 'polypeptide(L)'
;MIETINVAFRIPIPKFLRWHFFVALILVQPVLFASPDSSAVLPQITKNIKKIPESVLKGIVAAGYRRENLLEQLPLTALELPQIYLPENVAHPRLISETQLFRAQQNLIRSPFSNWFWLLKMQTEPYLQDFFRPEPFLLRQAEDMKSLAFLYRITGEKRYLSALERLLAALPEPPEIVNFEGGKNSVGWGDYLESAQSAIPVAVALDLVCNDLSDEIRNDAFEKLAQISRQLMDAVLLAGNNNHTTVMAIALLTIAIVVDHPENFIRNDRQSMWQTGLKFLSRSLGIIAPDGGYAEGVYYGNFICSHLAAFSVYFENVTGIDLFRHPYLERLVNWLLANNKGSGQYSAFDDAYQTRFFYLPLTIPQSRLAGQWRAHFLAEPPLVSAERNVVEALAIYDGSDQILPEYGSPSRFFVESGEVIFRDRAVQPQFFAAFLSEHEQWFASRHEHIDPMSVEISAFGEDFIVDAGYGNATSDPNRPWFLSGRSSNGILVDGMGTYENPIFGDPIASKIEHAFQTETVAGAKFSHSIGDVQLVRSAFFPGNDMLLMIDEFDAQQPHDIRLNFNHPGKLRQLHPNLLEIVQPTARMKLLTLTSEIESPQIVQDFGLFTPKSKGVPVNNLQIGQRDVRNGLFLTVMLPESGQASEVQLSPLAIKNGVRGYRIATAADEISTEVAVGNGELMAAPNWQTDARAVWVQMTADGQISGVMINTGTFFSSDEFELRFEIPVTLMLSRTAFGWQGFLDAPPVNFEMEISGIFQGAFQLQRREVVPFYSDRGTTKLLLNGSGPLEIGANFHPVELPEPFRRSPDLLGWLARQPNSREVYRYWPDYYQITHQNQLMQEFRSGVATAIHRFRDEQFGDPYAIDYTAFAIYGIMQQSYNRNSPSAFYVKIPHRYQFADDAGNYRWKIVENGRFSLDDLEIHHFHADVADATGNRFTYRRAAEFAGHSSNYLNLELSDRYEFGYMNAGLVGQENQQFFGKIGFERSFVRFGQRTSQNDRYQYVDGKYQNWLATFSHQNDAGSKRQTLDLNGFGQRYAVAMAGDWQEKEQHYVGNFLFYPHSNIKMGQFFQIEKQSVWHIRQWLGDVHFRQKTASVRFALANRNQRFSESLTTRFQHKNNQIWFNFRSESLKITKNGVAAIRWSHQSPANWQKETQLRYGFLPLENKFGTEIQQSWQVNLDQHLSVYPVFASAFEHDQPLNAIGSGFGFRGQHR
;
A
#
# COMPACT_ATOMS: atom_id res chain seq x y z
N MET A 1 -25.98 -44.87 3.55
CA MET A 1 -25.00 -44.48 2.51
C MET A 1 -23.74 -43.86 3.11
N ILE A 2 -23.79 -42.73 3.84
CA ILE A 2 -22.60 -42.20 4.54
C ILE A 2 -22.00 -43.23 5.52
N GLU A 3 -22.83 -43.92 6.30
CA GLU A 3 -22.39 -45.04 7.14
C GLU A 3 -21.78 -46.19 6.33
N THR A 4 -22.34 -46.49 5.16
CA THR A 4 -21.84 -47.51 4.23
C THR A 4 -20.44 -47.20 3.72
N ILE A 5 -20.13 -45.91 3.48
CA ILE A 5 -18.80 -45.43 3.11
C ILE A 5 -17.83 -45.52 4.31
N ASN A 6 -18.27 -45.13 5.51
CA ASN A 6 -17.45 -45.26 6.73
C ASN A 6 -17.08 -46.73 7.04
N VAL A 7 -17.98 -47.67 6.81
CA VAL A 7 -17.73 -49.12 7.00
C VAL A 7 -16.77 -49.68 5.94
N ALA A 8 -16.81 -49.18 4.70
CA ALA A 8 -16.01 -49.70 3.60
C ALA A 8 -14.52 -49.32 3.66
N PHE A 9 -14.17 -48.13 4.17
CA PHE A 9 -12.82 -47.57 4.01
C PHE A 9 -11.94 -47.58 5.27
N ARG A 10 -12.47 -47.84 6.48
CA ARG A 10 -11.73 -47.99 7.76
C ARG A 10 -10.66 -46.91 8.10
N ILE A 11 -10.72 -45.73 7.49
CA ILE A 11 -9.84 -44.58 7.74
C ILE A 11 -10.71 -43.36 8.07
N PRO A 12 -10.37 -42.52 9.07
CA PRO A 12 -11.16 -41.34 9.42
C PRO A 12 -11.05 -40.24 8.34
N ILE A 13 -12.03 -40.18 7.43
CA ILE A 13 -12.10 -39.13 6.39
C ILE A 13 -12.31 -37.74 7.06
N PRO A 14 -11.43 -36.75 6.82
CA PRO A 14 -11.56 -35.39 7.34
C PRO A 14 -12.90 -34.73 7.03
N LYS A 15 -13.38 -33.85 7.93
CA LYS A 15 -14.72 -33.22 7.82
C LYS A 15 -14.93 -32.47 6.49
N PHE A 16 -13.90 -31.84 5.93
CA PHE A 16 -14.01 -31.04 4.69
C PHE A 16 -14.26 -31.89 3.43
N LEU A 17 -13.69 -33.11 3.37
CA LEU A 17 -13.91 -34.05 2.27
C LEU A 17 -15.36 -34.55 2.21
N ARG A 18 -16.03 -34.65 3.37
CA ARG A 18 -17.46 -34.97 3.44
C ARG A 18 -18.34 -33.87 2.83
N TRP A 19 -17.90 -32.62 2.91
CA TRP A 19 -18.61 -31.47 2.34
C TRP A 19 -18.51 -31.44 0.80
N HIS A 20 -17.32 -31.69 0.26
CA HIS A 20 -17.11 -31.79 -1.20
C HIS A 20 -17.86 -32.97 -1.82
N PHE A 21 -17.89 -34.13 -1.15
CA PHE A 21 -18.73 -35.26 -1.57
C PHE A 21 -20.23 -34.93 -1.57
N PHE A 22 -20.69 -34.09 -0.65
CA PHE A 22 -22.08 -33.65 -0.55
C PHE A 22 -22.45 -32.69 -1.69
N VAL A 23 -21.59 -31.71 -2.01
CA VAL A 23 -21.77 -30.80 -3.16
C VAL A 23 -21.77 -31.57 -4.49
N ALA A 24 -20.84 -32.52 -4.67
CA ALA A 24 -20.81 -33.37 -5.86
C ALA A 24 -22.09 -34.20 -6.02
N LEU A 25 -22.69 -34.68 -4.91
CA LEU A 25 -23.99 -35.36 -4.94
C LEU A 25 -25.14 -34.43 -5.36
N ILE A 26 -25.15 -33.18 -4.89
CA ILE A 26 -26.16 -32.17 -5.27
C ILE A 26 -26.07 -31.87 -6.77
N LEU A 27 -24.87 -31.74 -7.33
CA LEU A 27 -24.67 -31.45 -8.76
C LEU A 27 -25.03 -32.63 -9.69
N VAL A 28 -24.95 -33.87 -9.20
CA VAL A 28 -25.38 -35.06 -9.96
C VAL A 28 -26.90 -35.27 -9.91
N GLN A 29 -27.58 -34.70 -8.91
CA GLN A 29 -29.02 -34.92 -8.67
C GLN A 29 -29.92 -34.51 -9.85
N PRO A 30 -29.74 -33.34 -10.51
CA PRO A 30 -30.58 -32.94 -11.66
C PRO A 30 -30.44 -33.87 -12.86
N VAL A 31 -29.23 -34.40 -13.12
CA VAL A 31 -28.96 -35.30 -14.24
C VAL A 31 -29.68 -36.64 -14.08
N LEU A 32 -29.83 -37.13 -12.84
CA LEU A 32 -30.59 -38.35 -12.53
C LEU A 32 -32.11 -38.18 -12.65
N PHE A 33 -32.64 -36.96 -12.52
CA PHE A 33 -34.07 -36.68 -12.68
C PHE A 33 -34.48 -36.35 -14.12
N ALA A 34 -33.54 -36.08 -15.03
CA ALA A 34 -33.82 -35.65 -16.40
C ALA A 34 -33.90 -36.79 -17.45
N SER A 35 -33.52 -38.03 -17.12
CA SER A 35 -33.54 -39.17 -18.06
C SER A 35 -34.69 -40.14 -17.76
N PRO A 36 -35.65 -40.36 -18.70
CA PRO A 36 -36.72 -41.34 -18.55
C PRO A 36 -36.25 -42.80 -18.52
N ASP A 37 -35.06 -43.09 -19.05
CA ASP A 37 -34.47 -44.43 -19.04
C ASP A 37 -33.15 -44.44 -18.27
N SER A 38 -33.27 -44.54 -16.95
CA SER A 38 -32.13 -44.62 -16.04
C SER A 38 -31.35 -45.92 -16.19
N SER A 39 -31.89 -46.95 -16.84
CA SER A 39 -31.32 -48.31 -16.86
C SER A 39 -30.03 -48.39 -17.69
N ALA A 40 -30.00 -47.73 -18.85
CA ALA A 40 -28.81 -47.65 -19.72
C ALA A 40 -27.76 -46.64 -19.20
N VAL A 41 -28.20 -45.62 -18.46
CA VAL A 41 -27.35 -44.51 -18.00
C VAL A 41 -26.61 -44.87 -16.71
N LEU A 42 -27.22 -45.67 -15.81
CA LEU A 42 -26.63 -46.03 -14.50
C LEU A 42 -25.25 -46.69 -14.59
N PRO A 43 -24.96 -47.65 -15.51
CA PRO A 43 -23.63 -48.24 -15.64
C PRO A 43 -22.58 -47.23 -16.13
N GLN A 44 -22.95 -46.34 -17.05
CA GLN A 44 -22.09 -45.28 -17.58
C GLN A 44 -21.77 -44.26 -16.48
N ILE A 45 -22.78 -43.81 -15.75
CA ILE A 45 -22.65 -42.95 -14.57
C ILE A 45 -21.81 -43.65 -13.49
N THR A 46 -22.02 -44.93 -13.19
CA THR A 46 -21.22 -45.64 -12.17
C THR A 46 -19.75 -45.78 -12.59
N LYS A 47 -19.47 -45.99 -13.88
CA LYS A 47 -18.10 -46.03 -14.42
C LYS A 47 -17.42 -44.66 -14.34
N ASN A 48 -18.15 -43.58 -14.61
CA ASN A 48 -17.64 -42.21 -14.49
C ASN A 48 -17.54 -41.76 -13.02
N ILE A 49 -18.48 -42.12 -12.15
CA ILE A 49 -18.45 -41.90 -10.69
C ILE A 49 -17.38 -42.75 -9.99
N LYS A 50 -16.83 -43.80 -10.62
CA LYS A 50 -15.57 -44.42 -10.14
C LYS A 50 -14.34 -43.63 -10.58
N LYS A 51 -14.34 -43.11 -11.80
CA LYS A 51 -13.29 -42.20 -12.28
C LYS A 51 -13.27 -40.86 -11.57
N ILE A 52 -14.40 -40.35 -11.06
CA ILE A 52 -14.45 -39.06 -10.36
C ILE A 52 -13.60 -39.12 -9.09
N PRO A 53 -13.76 -40.03 -8.11
CA PRO A 53 -12.84 -40.19 -6.99
C PRO A 53 -11.40 -40.45 -7.42
N GLU A 54 -11.12 -41.21 -8.48
CA GLU A 54 -9.74 -41.38 -8.97
C GLU A 54 -9.15 -40.10 -9.58
N SER A 55 -9.94 -39.30 -10.29
CA SER A 55 -9.50 -38.06 -10.97
C SER A 55 -9.53 -36.86 -10.04
N VAL A 56 -10.37 -36.90 -9.01
CA VAL A 56 -10.41 -35.97 -7.89
C VAL A 56 -9.33 -36.33 -6.88
N LEU A 57 -9.03 -37.60 -6.60
CA LEU A 57 -7.86 -37.98 -5.80
C LEU A 57 -6.56 -37.70 -6.56
N LYS A 58 -6.44 -38.06 -7.84
CA LYS A 58 -5.30 -37.65 -8.66
C LYS A 58 -5.24 -36.13 -8.80
N GLY A 59 -6.38 -35.44 -8.93
CA GLY A 59 -6.45 -33.98 -8.93
C GLY A 59 -6.03 -33.36 -7.59
N ILE A 60 -6.38 -33.98 -6.46
CA ILE A 60 -6.01 -33.58 -5.09
C ILE A 60 -4.55 -33.92 -4.75
N VAL A 61 -3.97 -34.93 -5.41
CA VAL A 61 -2.58 -35.35 -5.21
C VAL A 61 -1.64 -34.67 -6.22
N ALA A 62 -2.13 -34.30 -7.41
CA ALA A 62 -1.37 -33.55 -8.43
C ALA A 62 -1.52 -32.03 -8.29
N ALA A 63 -2.68 -31.53 -7.86
CA ALA A 63 -2.75 -30.22 -7.22
C ALA A 63 -2.22 -30.41 -5.79
N GLY A 64 -0.90 -30.40 -5.65
CA GLY A 64 -0.26 -30.18 -4.35
C GLY A 64 -0.95 -28.98 -3.69
N TYR A 65 -1.38 -29.16 -2.44
CA TYR A 65 -2.47 -28.42 -1.81
C TYR A 65 -2.17 -26.92 -1.58
N ARG A 66 -2.05 -26.11 -2.64
CA ARG A 66 -2.43 -24.71 -2.58
C ARG A 66 -3.94 -24.68 -2.39
N ARG A 67 -4.38 -24.32 -1.17
CA ARG A 67 -5.68 -23.65 -1.04
C ARG A 67 -5.54 -22.39 -1.89
N GLU A 68 -6.24 -22.31 -3.02
CA GLU A 68 -6.59 -20.99 -3.56
C GLU A 68 -7.33 -20.28 -2.43
N ASN A 69 -6.66 -19.33 -1.80
CA ASN A 69 -7.18 -18.66 -0.64
C ASN A 69 -8.35 -17.81 -1.13
N LEU A 70 -9.48 -17.79 -0.42
CA LEU A 70 -10.61 -16.92 -0.80
C LEU A 70 -10.16 -15.43 -0.82
N LEU A 71 -9.08 -15.13 -0.10
CA LEU A 71 -8.35 -13.87 -0.04
C LEU A 71 -7.59 -13.50 -1.33
N GLU A 72 -7.25 -14.47 -2.20
CA GLU A 72 -6.68 -14.18 -3.53
C GLU A 72 -7.75 -13.63 -4.49
N GLN A 73 -8.97 -14.17 -4.39
CA GLN A 73 -10.12 -13.72 -5.18
C GLN A 73 -10.74 -12.42 -4.64
N LEU A 74 -10.48 -12.10 -3.35
CA LEU A 74 -10.94 -10.91 -2.66
C LEU A 74 -9.74 -10.02 -2.30
N PRO A 75 -9.29 -9.11 -3.19
CA PRO A 75 -8.07 -8.31 -2.98
C PRO A 75 -8.09 -7.60 -1.62
N LEU A 76 -7.26 -8.11 -0.69
CA LEU A 76 -7.04 -7.48 0.63
C LEU A 76 -6.30 -6.15 0.52
N THR A 77 -5.56 -5.97 -0.57
CA THR A 77 -4.83 -4.75 -0.93
C THR A 77 -5.16 -4.40 -2.38
N ALA A 78 -5.56 -3.16 -2.60
CA ALA A 78 -5.56 -2.51 -3.90
C ALA A 78 -4.69 -1.27 -3.77
N LEU A 79 -3.87 -1.00 -4.79
CA LEU A 79 -3.10 0.23 -4.86
C LEU A 79 -4.05 1.34 -5.30
N GLU A 80 -4.44 2.24 -4.39
CA GLU A 80 -5.42 3.29 -4.67
C GLU A 80 -4.93 4.24 -5.77
N LEU A 81 -5.41 4.01 -7.00
CA LEU A 81 -5.19 4.94 -8.10
C LEU A 81 -6.26 6.04 -8.09
N PRO A 82 -5.88 7.31 -8.35
CA PRO A 82 -6.84 8.39 -8.43
C PRO A 82 -7.92 8.14 -9.52
N GLN A 83 -9.20 8.26 -9.14
CA GLN A 83 -10.36 8.20 -10.02
C GLN A 83 -10.45 9.48 -10.86
N ILE A 84 -9.71 9.55 -11.96
CA ILE A 84 -9.65 10.70 -12.86
C ILE A 84 -10.66 10.52 -14.00
N TYR A 85 -11.22 11.61 -14.51
CA TYR A 85 -12.03 11.62 -15.72
C TYR A 85 -11.17 11.94 -16.94
N LEU A 86 -11.48 11.29 -18.05
CA LEU A 86 -10.75 11.47 -19.29
C LEU A 86 -11.32 12.70 -20.04
N PRO A 87 -10.48 13.65 -20.50
CA PRO A 87 -10.97 14.84 -21.17
C PRO A 87 -11.72 14.53 -22.47
N GLU A 88 -12.92 15.10 -22.62
CA GLU A 88 -13.86 14.81 -23.73
C GLU A 88 -13.28 15.13 -25.11
N ASN A 89 -12.47 16.19 -25.24
CA ASN A 89 -11.90 16.65 -26.51
C ASN A 89 -10.41 16.93 -26.35
N VAL A 90 -9.56 16.13 -27.00
CA VAL A 90 -8.10 16.36 -27.10
C VAL A 90 -7.68 16.09 -28.53
N ALA A 91 -6.78 16.89 -29.10
CA ALA A 91 -6.24 16.63 -30.44
C ALA A 91 -5.25 15.45 -30.42
N HIS A 92 -5.13 14.72 -31.53
CA HIS A 92 -4.06 13.76 -31.73
C HIS A 92 -2.80 14.45 -32.30
N PRO A 93 -1.57 13.99 -31.95
CA PRO A 93 -1.27 12.93 -30.99
C PRO A 93 -1.38 13.40 -29.53
N ARG A 94 -1.81 12.49 -28.64
CA ARG A 94 -1.99 12.76 -27.20
C ARG A 94 -1.27 11.76 -26.28
N LEU A 95 -0.88 10.58 -26.76
CA LEU A 95 -0.02 9.64 -26.03
C LEU A 95 1.42 10.13 -26.01
N ILE A 96 1.95 10.59 -27.15
CA ILE A 96 3.26 11.25 -27.25
C ILE A 96 3.05 12.66 -27.80
N SER A 97 3.32 13.67 -27.00
CA SER A 97 3.09 15.08 -27.37
C SER A 97 4.02 15.55 -28.50
N GLU A 98 3.58 16.54 -29.27
CA GLU A 98 4.41 17.20 -30.29
C GLU A 98 5.72 17.77 -29.72
N THR A 99 5.73 18.17 -28.44
CA THR A 99 6.95 18.63 -27.75
C THR A 99 7.95 17.49 -27.53
N GLN A 100 7.47 16.29 -27.18
CA GLN A 100 8.31 15.09 -27.05
C GLN A 100 8.81 14.63 -28.43
N LEU A 101 7.97 14.63 -29.47
CA LEU A 101 8.39 14.33 -30.85
C LEU A 101 9.49 15.29 -31.36
N PHE A 102 9.34 16.60 -31.09
CA PHE A 102 10.36 17.59 -31.43
C PHE A 102 11.68 17.37 -30.67
N ARG A 103 11.64 17.01 -29.39
CA ARG A 103 12.85 16.62 -28.62
C ARG A 103 13.49 15.35 -29.19
N ALA A 104 12.69 14.35 -29.58
CA ALA A 104 13.19 13.15 -30.25
C ALA A 104 14.01 13.49 -31.50
N GLN A 105 13.48 14.37 -32.37
CA GLN A 105 14.19 14.86 -33.57
C GLN A 105 15.56 15.49 -33.23
N GLN A 106 15.64 16.26 -32.14
CA GLN A 106 16.89 16.88 -31.68
C GLN A 106 17.89 15.86 -31.11
N ASN A 107 17.39 14.79 -30.49
CA ASN A 107 18.23 13.75 -29.87
C ASN A 107 18.86 12.79 -30.88
N LEU A 108 18.29 12.61 -32.09
CA LEU A 108 18.74 11.61 -33.08
C LEU A 108 20.23 11.68 -33.46
N ILE A 109 20.86 12.84 -33.33
CA ILE A 109 22.29 13.03 -33.66
C ILE A 109 23.25 12.62 -32.53
N ARG A 110 22.72 12.18 -31.39
CA ARG A 110 23.50 11.87 -30.16
C ARG A 110 23.45 10.36 -29.88
N SER A 111 24.56 9.81 -29.38
CA SER A 111 24.55 8.46 -28.78
C SER A 111 23.84 8.50 -27.41
N PRO A 112 23.05 7.49 -27.02
CA PRO A 112 22.74 6.26 -27.74
C PRO A 112 21.58 6.37 -28.75
N PHE A 113 20.83 7.48 -28.75
CA PHE A 113 19.61 7.68 -29.55
C PHE A 113 19.81 7.42 -31.06
N SER A 114 20.96 7.82 -31.62
CA SER A 114 21.31 7.57 -33.03
C SER A 114 21.26 6.09 -33.40
N ASN A 115 21.70 5.22 -32.48
CA ASN A 115 21.75 3.78 -32.68
C ASN A 115 20.34 3.18 -32.58
N TRP A 116 19.55 3.62 -31.59
CA TRP A 116 18.15 3.24 -31.44
C TRP A 116 17.29 3.63 -32.64
N PHE A 117 17.45 4.85 -33.16
CA PHE A 117 16.76 5.30 -34.35
C PHE A 117 17.16 4.51 -35.60
N TRP A 118 18.43 4.13 -35.72
CA TRP A 118 18.90 3.26 -36.80
C TRP A 118 18.35 1.83 -36.69
N LEU A 119 18.25 1.27 -35.47
CA LEU A 119 17.59 -0.02 -35.22
C LEU A 119 16.12 0.03 -35.66
N LEU A 120 15.35 1.06 -35.29
CA LEU A 120 13.97 1.25 -35.75
C LEU A 120 13.87 1.30 -37.28
N LYS A 121 14.79 2.01 -37.95
CA LYS A 121 14.83 2.05 -39.43
C LYS A 121 15.10 0.68 -40.03
N MET A 122 16.11 -0.06 -39.54
CA MET A 122 16.41 -1.40 -40.05
C MET A 122 15.26 -2.40 -39.84
N GLN A 123 14.62 -2.36 -38.67
CA GLN A 123 13.52 -3.24 -38.31
C GLN A 123 12.30 -3.02 -39.22
N THR A 124 12.04 -1.77 -39.61
CA THR A 124 10.88 -1.39 -40.43
C THR A 124 11.12 -1.41 -41.94
N GLU A 125 12.38 -1.36 -42.41
CA GLU A 125 12.73 -1.36 -43.84
C GLU A 125 12.10 -2.50 -44.68
N PRO A 126 11.91 -3.75 -44.18
CA PRO A 126 11.24 -4.81 -44.95
C PRO A 126 9.82 -4.44 -45.41
N TYR A 127 9.06 -3.69 -44.61
CA TYR A 127 7.68 -3.28 -44.94
C TYR A 127 7.62 -2.19 -46.03
N LEU A 128 8.74 -1.52 -46.31
CA LEU A 128 8.85 -0.49 -47.35
C LEU A 128 9.04 -1.09 -48.76
N GLN A 129 9.47 -2.35 -48.85
CA GLN A 129 9.76 -3.04 -50.11
C GLN A 129 8.55 -3.88 -50.61
N ASP A 130 7.35 -3.54 -50.16
CA ASP A 130 6.08 -4.26 -50.40
C ASP A 130 6.10 -5.76 -50.02
N PHE A 131 7.08 -6.17 -49.21
CA PHE A 131 7.22 -7.56 -48.75
C PHE A 131 6.36 -7.80 -47.50
N PHE A 132 5.06 -8.03 -47.70
CA PHE A 132 4.18 -8.43 -46.61
C PHE A 132 4.57 -9.83 -46.11
N ARG A 133 5.13 -9.90 -44.90
CA ARG A 133 5.24 -11.16 -44.14
C ARG A 133 3.94 -11.34 -43.37
N PRO A 134 3.11 -12.37 -43.68
CA PRO A 134 2.11 -12.82 -42.75
C PRO A 134 2.83 -13.44 -41.55
N GLU A 135 3.15 -12.63 -40.55
CA GLU A 135 3.61 -13.15 -39.27
C GLU A 135 2.43 -13.90 -38.63
N PRO A 136 2.64 -15.10 -38.05
CA PRO A 136 1.56 -15.83 -37.39
C PRO A 136 1.01 -15.08 -36.16
N PHE A 137 1.81 -14.14 -35.63
CA PHE A 137 1.61 -13.49 -34.36
C PHE A 137 1.71 -11.95 -34.48
N LEU A 138 0.66 -11.24 -34.08
CA LEU A 138 0.49 -9.81 -34.33
C LEU A 138 1.47 -8.91 -33.55
N LEU A 139 1.90 -9.32 -32.35
CA LEU A 139 2.67 -8.45 -31.44
C LEU A 139 3.91 -7.81 -32.08
N ARG A 140 4.65 -8.58 -32.88
CA ARG A 140 5.84 -8.07 -33.58
C ARG A 140 5.45 -7.01 -34.62
N GLN A 141 4.44 -7.32 -35.45
CA GLN A 141 3.92 -6.37 -36.43
C GLN A 141 3.35 -5.11 -35.76
N ALA A 142 2.78 -5.22 -34.56
CA ALA A 142 2.25 -4.09 -33.82
C ALA A 142 3.35 -3.12 -33.32
N GLU A 143 4.46 -3.63 -32.78
CA GLU A 143 5.65 -2.81 -32.48
C GLU A 143 6.27 -2.20 -33.75
N ASP A 144 6.23 -2.93 -34.88
CA ASP A 144 6.64 -2.40 -36.19
C ASP A 144 5.70 -1.28 -36.68
N MET A 145 4.37 -1.38 -36.48
CA MET A 145 3.40 -0.32 -36.76
C MET A 145 3.70 0.95 -35.94
N LYS A 146 3.95 0.81 -34.62
CA LYS A 146 4.37 1.93 -33.75
C LYS A 146 5.65 2.59 -34.26
N SER A 147 6.62 1.76 -34.68
CA SER A 147 7.89 2.21 -35.23
C SER A 147 7.73 2.95 -36.56
N LEU A 148 6.89 2.46 -37.48
CA LEU A 148 6.54 3.12 -38.74
C LEU A 148 5.84 4.46 -38.51
N ALA A 149 4.86 4.51 -37.60
CA ALA A 149 4.15 5.73 -37.23
C ALA A 149 5.12 6.80 -36.69
N PHE A 150 6.00 6.41 -35.77
CA PHE A 150 7.03 7.29 -35.24
C PHE A 150 8.01 7.75 -36.32
N LEU A 151 8.51 6.85 -37.17
CA LEU A 151 9.41 7.21 -38.28
C LEU A 151 8.77 8.18 -39.27
N TYR A 152 7.48 8.02 -39.59
CA TYR A 152 6.74 9.01 -40.37
C TYR A 152 6.71 10.38 -39.68
N ARG A 153 6.31 10.44 -38.42
CA ARG A 153 6.23 11.71 -37.65
C ARG A 153 7.58 12.40 -37.47
N ILE A 154 8.65 11.64 -37.35
CA ILE A 154 10.00 12.15 -37.16
C ILE A 154 10.65 12.62 -38.47
N THR A 155 10.39 11.94 -39.60
CA THR A 155 11.07 12.20 -40.89
C THR A 155 10.23 12.94 -41.94
N GLY A 156 8.90 12.87 -41.84
CA GLY A 156 7.97 13.31 -42.88
C GLY A 156 7.94 12.41 -44.14
N GLU A 157 8.68 11.30 -44.16
CA GLU A 157 8.77 10.41 -45.34
C GLU A 157 7.48 9.57 -45.49
N LYS A 158 6.62 9.93 -46.46
CA LYS A 158 5.32 9.27 -46.70
C LYS A 158 5.37 7.74 -46.90
N ARG A 159 6.52 7.17 -47.29
CA ARG A 159 6.68 5.71 -47.43
C ARG A 159 6.43 4.95 -46.12
N TYR A 160 6.74 5.56 -44.97
CA TYR A 160 6.46 4.96 -43.67
C TYR A 160 4.95 4.95 -43.36
N LEU A 161 4.23 6.04 -43.69
CA LEU A 161 2.77 6.11 -43.56
C LEU A 161 2.09 5.07 -44.48
N SER A 162 2.47 4.99 -45.75
CA SER A 162 1.86 4.02 -46.67
C SER A 162 2.18 2.56 -46.34
N ALA A 163 3.31 2.28 -45.69
CA ALA A 163 3.57 0.94 -45.13
C ALA A 163 2.67 0.66 -43.91
N LEU A 164 2.48 1.65 -43.03
CA LEU A 164 1.58 1.56 -41.88
C LEU A 164 0.11 1.38 -42.30
N GLU A 165 -0.38 2.15 -43.28
CA GLU A 165 -1.75 2.03 -43.81
C GLU A 165 -2.05 0.60 -44.27
N ARG A 166 -1.10 -0.06 -44.95
CA ARG A 166 -1.24 -1.47 -45.36
C ARG A 166 -1.29 -2.44 -44.19
N LEU A 167 -0.49 -2.20 -43.14
CA LEU A 167 -0.49 -3.04 -41.95
C LEU A 167 -1.78 -2.86 -41.13
N LEU A 168 -2.27 -1.62 -40.99
CA LEU A 168 -3.55 -1.32 -40.34
C LEU A 168 -4.72 -1.94 -41.09
N ALA A 169 -4.78 -1.80 -42.41
CA ALA A 169 -5.81 -2.44 -43.25
C ALA A 169 -5.72 -3.98 -43.28
N ALA A 170 -4.58 -4.54 -42.86
CA ALA A 170 -4.37 -5.98 -42.71
C ALA A 170 -4.53 -6.48 -41.26
N LEU A 171 -4.97 -5.63 -40.32
CA LEU A 171 -5.25 -6.05 -38.95
C LEU A 171 -6.29 -7.18 -38.93
N PRO A 172 -5.99 -8.32 -38.27
CA PRO A 172 -6.92 -9.43 -38.18
C PRO A 172 -8.15 -9.06 -37.37
N GLU A 173 -9.27 -9.74 -37.63
CA GLU A 173 -10.44 -9.67 -36.77
C GLU A 173 -10.09 -10.10 -35.33
N PRO A 174 -10.74 -9.52 -34.31
CA PRO A 174 -10.59 -9.95 -32.92
C PRO A 174 -10.85 -11.45 -32.77
N PRO A 175 -10.06 -12.16 -31.95
CA PRO A 175 -10.07 -13.61 -31.91
C PRO A 175 -11.38 -14.13 -31.30
N GLU A 176 -11.84 -15.30 -31.75
CA GLU A 176 -12.85 -16.06 -31.00
C GLU A 176 -12.26 -16.48 -29.64
N ILE A 177 -13.01 -16.25 -28.57
CA ILE A 177 -12.64 -16.70 -27.22
C ILE A 177 -12.82 -18.23 -27.17
N VAL A 178 -11.71 -18.96 -27.14
CA VAL A 178 -11.68 -20.44 -27.16
C VAL A 178 -11.45 -21.05 -25.77
N ASN A 179 -10.93 -20.28 -24.81
CA ASN A 179 -10.67 -20.71 -23.44
C ASN A 179 -10.73 -19.53 -22.44
N PHE A 180 -10.41 -19.76 -21.16
CA PHE A 180 -10.38 -18.72 -20.12
C PHE A 180 -9.23 -17.71 -20.26
N GLU A 181 -8.22 -18.01 -21.07
CA GLU A 181 -7.10 -17.13 -21.41
C GLU A 181 -7.35 -16.36 -22.73
N GLY A 182 -8.49 -16.59 -23.40
CA GLY A 182 -8.93 -15.82 -24.57
C GLY A 182 -8.82 -16.60 -25.87
N GLY A 183 -8.10 -16.03 -26.83
CA GLY A 183 -7.83 -16.64 -28.13
C GLY A 183 -6.81 -17.77 -28.07
N LYS A 184 -6.24 -18.14 -29.22
CA LYS A 184 -5.13 -19.10 -29.30
C LYS A 184 -3.82 -18.35 -29.21
N ASN A 185 -2.98 -18.73 -28.23
CA ASN A 185 -1.63 -18.21 -28.10
C ASN A 185 -0.85 -18.29 -29.43
N SER A 186 -0.08 -17.25 -29.75
CA SER A 186 0.72 -17.12 -30.98
C SER A 186 -0.08 -17.14 -32.31
N VAL A 187 -1.38 -16.84 -32.29
CA VAL A 187 -2.23 -16.80 -33.50
C VAL A 187 -3.03 -15.50 -33.58
N GLY A 188 -2.75 -14.67 -34.60
CA GLY A 188 -3.42 -13.38 -34.78
C GLY A 188 -3.14 -12.46 -33.60
N TRP A 189 -4.20 -11.93 -32.97
CA TRP A 189 -4.10 -11.18 -31.70
C TRP A 189 -3.56 -12.01 -30.52
N GLY A 190 -3.66 -13.34 -30.58
CA GLY A 190 -3.16 -14.24 -29.54
C GLY A 190 -4.16 -14.57 -28.44
N ASP A 191 -3.65 -14.93 -27.26
CA ASP A 191 -4.42 -14.96 -26.00
C ASP A 191 -4.70 -13.52 -25.48
N TYR A 192 -5.36 -13.35 -24.33
CA TYR A 192 -5.69 -12.03 -23.78
C TYR A 192 -4.47 -11.19 -23.39
N LEU A 193 -3.37 -11.81 -22.90
CA LEU A 193 -2.15 -11.08 -22.60
C LEU A 193 -1.49 -10.61 -23.89
N GLU A 194 -1.37 -11.51 -24.86
CA GLU A 194 -0.83 -11.20 -26.18
C GLU A 194 -1.67 -10.14 -26.93
N SER A 195 -2.99 -10.20 -26.80
CA SER A 195 -3.93 -9.23 -27.36
C SER A 195 -3.72 -7.85 -26.72
N ALA A 196 -3.57 -7.79 -25.39
CA ALA A 196 -3.27 -6.56 -24.67
C ALA A 196 -1.89 -5.99 -25.05
N GLN A 197 -0.86 -6.84 -25.12
CA GLN A 197 0.48 -6.45 -25.55
C GLN A 197 0.50 -5.92 -26.99
N SER A 198 -0.33 -6.47 -27.88
CA SER A 198 -0.45 -6.03 -29.28
C SER A 198 -1.26 -4.74 -29.41
N ALA A 199 -2.33 -4.59 -28.63
CA ALA A 199 -3.23 -3.44 -28.71
C ALA A 199 -2.57 -2.12 -28.26
N ILE A 200 -1.64 -2.15 -27.30
CA ILE A 200 -0.89 -0.97 -26.84
C ILE A 200 -0.14 -0.28 -28.00
N PRO A 201 0.82 -0.93 -28.71
CA PRO A 201 1.55 -0.31 -29.80
C PRO A 201 0.67 -0.01 -31.03
N VAL A 202 -0.40 -0.76 -31.32
CA VAL A 202 -1.38 -0.35 -32.36
C VAL A 202 -2.06 0.96 -31.98
N ALA A 203 -2.50 1.12 -30.73
CA ALA A 203 -3.12 2.37 -30.27
C ALA A 203 -2.13 3.55 -30.32
N VAL A 204 -0.85 3.34 -29.97
CA VAL A 204 0.20 4.37 -30.12
C VAL A 204 0.44 4.72 -31.59
N ALA A 205 0.47 3.72 -32.48
CA ALA A 205 0.62 3.96 -33.92
C ALA A 205 -0.53 4.82 -34.47
N LEU A 206 -1.78 4.47 -34.13
CA LEU A 206 -2.97 5.21 -34.53
C LEU A 206 -2.99 6.63 -33.98
N ASP A 207 -2.65 6.83 -32.69
CA ASP A 207 -2.58 8.16 -32.09
C ASP A 207 -1.59 9.09 -32.82
N LEU A 208 -0.41 8.55 -33.18
CA LEU A 208 0.63 9.29 -33.87
C LEU A 208 0.21 9.76 -35.28
N VAL A 209 -0.67 9.05 -35.98
CA VAL A 209 -1.06 9.35 -37.38
C VAL A 209 -2.57 9.57 -37.60
N CYS A 210 -3.36 9.71 -36.53
CA CYS A 210 -4.84 9.74 -36.59
C CYS A 210 -5.41 10.74 -37.60
N ASN A 211 -4.76 11.91 -37.73
CA ASN A 211 -5.15 12.99 -38.63
C ASN A 211 -4.64 12.80 -40.07
N ASP A 212 -3.69 11.89 -40.29
CA ASP A 212 -3.05 11.60 -41.58
C ASP A 212 -3.70 10.39 -42.30
N LEU A 213 -4.42 9.53 -41.57
CA LEU A 213 -5.13 8.35 -42.09
C LEU A 213 -6.47 8.71 -42.76
N SER A 214 -6.90 7.85 -43.70
CA SER A 214 -8.27 7.88 -44.22
C SER A 214 -9.30 7.47 -43.17
N ASP A 215 -10.51 8.02 -43.26
CA ASP A 215 -11.62 7.69 -42.36
C ASP A 215 -11.93 6.18 -42.35
N GLU A 216 -11.78 5.50 -43.48
CA GLU A 216 -12.00 4.06 -43.64
C GLU A 216 -11.01 3.23 -42.80
N ILE A 217 -9.70 3.44 -43.01
CA ILE A 217 -8.65 2.70 -42.29
C ILE A 217 -8.68 3.04 -40.79
N ARG A 218 -8.90 4.31 -40.44
CA ARG A 218 -9.00 4.73 -39.04
C ARG A 218 -10.19 4.10 -38.33
N ASN A 219 -11.36 4.07 -38.95
CA ASN A 219 -12.56 3.52 -38.32
C ASN A 219 -12.50 1.99 -38.19
N ASP A 220 -11.97 1.27 -39.18
CA ASP A 220 -11.74 -0.18 -39.09
C ASP A 220 -10.79 -0.54 -37.93
N ALA A 221 -9.67 0.16 -37.82
CA ALA A 221 -8.71 -0.05 -36.74
C ALA A 221 -9.28 0.33 -35.36
N PHE A 222 -10.09 1.39 -35.27
CA PHE A 222 -10.81 1.77 -34.05
C PHE A 222 -11.88 0.74 -33.66
N GLU A 223 -12.61 0.18 -34.62
CA GLU A 223 -13.58 -0.88 -34.38
C GLU A 223 -12.89 -2.12 -33.78
N LYS A 224 -11.80 -2.58 -34.41
CA LYS A 224 -11.03 -3.74 -33.94
C LYS A 224 -10.46 -3.54 -32.53
N LEU A 225 -9.88 -2.36 -32.24
CA LEU A 225 -9.44 -2.03 -30.88
C LEU A 225 -10.58 -1.94 -29.87
N ALA A 226 -11.73 -1.36 -30.24
CA ALA A 226 -12.89 -1.32 -29.36
C ALA A 226 -13.42 -2.72 -29.04
N GLN A 227 -13.52 -3.60 -30.05
CA GLN A 227 -13.91 -5.00 -29.87
C GLN A 227 -12.92 -5.78 -28.98
N ILE A 228 -11.59 -5.64 -29.19
CA ILE A 228 -10.56 -6.19 -28.29
C ILE A 228 -10.73 -5.66 -26.87
N SER A 229 -10.96 -4.35 -26.70
CA SER A 229 -11.14 -3.76 -25.37
C SER A 229 -12.32 -4.36 -24.61
N ARG A 230 -13.43 -4.68 -25.30
CA ARG A 230 -14.56 -5.39 -24.71
C ARG A 230 -14.16 -6.79 -24.23
N GLN A 231 -13.41 -7.55 -25.05
CA GLN A 231 -12.91 -8.87 -24.65
C GLN A 231 -12.02 -8.78 -23.40
N LEU A 232 -11.13 -7.78 -23.33
CA LEU A 232 -10.29 -7.54 -22.15
C LEU A 232 -11.10 -7.12 -20.92
N MET A 233 -12.15 -6.31 -21.06
CA MET A 233 -13.05 -5.95 -19.95
C MET A 233 -13.76 -7.19 -19.38
N ASP A 234 -14.24 -8.08 -20.24
CA ASP A 234 -14.90 -9.34 -19.85
C ASP A 234 -13.88 -10.31 -19.21
N ALA A 235 -12.66 -10.41 -19.76
CA ALA A 235 -11.58 -11.27 -19.26
C ALA A 235 -11.12 -10.90 -17.84
N VAL A 236 -10.90 -9.60 -17.60
CA VAL A 236 -10.29 -9.13 -16.34
C VAL A 236 -11.24 -9.25 -15.13
N LEU A 237 -12.55 -9.43 -15.37
CA LEU A 237 -13.50 -9.84 -14.32
C LEU A 237 -13.23 -11.26 -13.79
N LEU A 238 -12.64 -12.13 -14.61
CA LEU A 238 -12.32 -13.53 -14.27
C LEU A 238 -10.84 -13.75 -13.94
N ALA A 239 -9.96 -12.84 -14.35
CA ALA A 239 -8.53 -12.93 -14.08
C ALA A 239 -8.20 -12.70 -12.59
N GLY A 240 -7.17 -13.41 -12.11
CA GLY A 240 -6.54 -13.18 -10.81
C GLY A 240 -5.74 -11.88 -10.78
N ASN A 241 -5.28 -11.46 -9.60
CA ASN A 241 -4.36 -10.33 -9.49
C ASN A 241 -2.96 -10.83 -9.88
N ASN A 242 -2.52 -10.50 -11.09
CA ASN A 242 -1.24 -10.93 -11.64
C ASN A 242 -0.72 -9.93 -12.69
N ASN A 243 0.48 -10.18 -13.21
CA ASN A 243 1.05 -9.37 -14.30
C ASN A 243 0.16 -9.30 -15.55
N HIS A 244 -0.59 -10.37 -15.89
CA HIS A 244 -1.50 -10.35 -17.04
C HIS A 244 -2.58 -9.28 -16.88
N THR A 245 -3.28 -9.27 -15.74
CA THR A 245 -4.31 -8.27 -15.38
C THR A 245 -3.77 -6.85 -15.44
N THR A 246 -2.52 -6.62 -15.01
CA THR A 246 -1.84 -5.31 -15.14
C THR A 246 -1.68 -4.89 -16.60
N VAL A 247 -1.19 -5.76 -17.48
CA VAL A 247 -1.00 -5.45 -18.91
C VAL A 247 -2.34 -5.25 -19.62
N MET A 248 -3.36 -6.07 -19.32
CA MET A 248 -4.73 -5.89 -19.85
C MET A 248 -5.32 -4.54 -19.43
N ALA A 249 -5.16 -4.13 -18.18
CA ALA A 249 -5.64 -2.84 -17.69
C ALA A 249 -4.92 -1.66 -18.37
N ILE A 250 -3.60 -1.76 -18.60
CA ILE A 250 -2.83 -0.77 -19.36
C ILE A 250 -3.33 -0.67 -20.81
N ALA A 251 -3.61 -1.81 -21.47
CA ALA A 251 -4.17 -1.81 -22.82
C ALA A 251 -5.55 -1.13 -22.86
N LEU A 252 -6.45 -1.48 -21.94
CA LEU A 252 -7.77 -0.83 -21.82
C LEU A 252 -7.67 0.70 -21.66
N LEU A 253 -6.78 1.17 -20.79
CA LEU A 253 -6.56 2.59 -20.55
C LEU A 253 -5.96 3.30 -21.77
N THR A 254 -5.00 2.66 -22.46
CA THR A 254 -4.37 3.19 -23.67
C THR A 254 -5.39 3.29 -24.82
N ILE A 255 -6.23 2.27 -25.03
CA ILE A 255 -7.30 2.30 -26.03
C ILE A 255 -8.32 3.39 -25.69
N ALA A 256 -8.72 3.52 -24.42
CA ALA A 256 -9.67 4.57 -23.99
C ALA A 256 -9.11 5.99 -24.21
N ILE A 257 -7.79 6.21 -24.11
CA ILE A 257 -7.18 7.49 -24.47
C ILE A 257 -7.40 7.81 -25.96
N VAL A 258 -7.21 6.83 -26.84
CA VAL A 258 -7.11 7.00 -28.31
C VAL A 258 -8.45 6.92 -29.04
N VAL A 259 -9.32 5.97 -28.69
CA VAL A 259 -10.60 5.79 -29.36
C VAL A 259 -11.62 6.75 -28.76
N ASP A 260 -11.98 7.80 -29.51
CA ASP A 260 -12.86 8.87 -29.00
C ASP A 260 -14.33 8.43 -28.85
N HIS A 261 -14.81 7.53 -29.72
CA HIS A 261 -16.21 7.07 -29.76
C HIS A 261 -16.35 5.53 -29.81
N PRO A 262 -15.86 4.79 -28.80
CA PRO A 262 -16.00 3.33 -28.76
C PRO A 262 -17.47 2.87 -28.70
N GLU A 263 -18.38 3.71 -28.21
CA GLU A 263 -19.83 3.46 -28.19
C GLU A 263 -20.47 3.26 -29.57
N ASN A 264 -19.78 3.63 -30.66
CA ASN A 264 -20.20 3.32 -32.03
C ASN A 264 -20.00 1.84 -32.40
N PHE A 265 -19.11 1.15 -31.69
CA PHE A 265 -18.66 -0.22 -32.00
C PHE A 265 -19.02 -1.22 -30.89
N ILE A 266 -18.99 -0.79 -29.63
CA ILE A 266 -19.30 -1.59 -28.43
C ILE A 266 -20.32 -0.88 -27.53
N ARG A 267 -20.81 -1.55 -26.48
CA ARG A 267 -21.80 -0.98 -25.56
C ARG A 267 -21.23 -0.03 -24.51
N ASN A 268 -19.92 0.09 -24.41
CA ASN A 268 -19.23 0.87 -23.38
C ASN A 268 -18.70 2.15 -24.01
N ASP A 269 -19.04 3.28 -23.40
CA ASP A 269 -18.43 4.56 -23.75
C ASP A 269 -16.97 4.64 -23.26
N ARG A 270 -16.24 5.59 -23.83
CA ARG A 270 -14.83 5.88 -23.54
C ARG A 270 -14.55 6.05 -22.04
N GLN A 271 -15.47 6.68 -21.31
CA GLN A 271 -15.30 6.95 -19.88
C GLN A 271 -15.53 5.68 -19.02
N SER A 272 -16.46 4.81 -19.43
CA SER A 272 -16.71 3.49 -18.83
C SER A 272 -15.50 2.56 -19.00
N MET A 273 -14.88 2.54 -20.18
CA MET A 273 -13.64 1.81 -20.43
C MET A 273 -12.52 2.30 -19.51
N TRP A 274 -12.31 3.62 -19.45
CA TRP A 274 -11.30 4.25 -18.60
C TRP A 274 -11.47 3.93 -17.11
N GLN A 275 -12.67 4.10 -16.54
CA GLN A 275 -12.91 3.79 -15.12
C GLN A 275 -12.72 2.30 -14.80
N THR A 276 -13.11 1.42 -15.73
CA THR A 276 -12.90 -0.02 -15.61
C THR A 276 -11.40 -0.36 -15.63
N GLY A 277 -10.66 0.21 -16.58
CA GLY A 277 -9.20 0.06 -16.65
C GLY A 277 -8.48 0.56 -15.39
N LEU A 278 -8.86 1.73 -14.86
CA LEU A 278 -8.30 2.29 -13.62
C LEU A 278 -8.55 1.37 -12.43
N LYS A 279 -9.78 0.86 -12.29
CA LYS A 279 -10.15 -0.08 -11.22
C LYS A 279 -9.33 -1.37 -11.30
N PHE A 280 -9.11 -1.89 -12.51
CA PHE A 280 -8.35 -3.12 -12.69
C PHE A 280 -6.85 -2.92 -12.49
N LEU A 281 -6.27 -1.81 -12.95
CA LEU A 281 -4.87 -1.46 -12.68
C LEU A 281 -4.63 -1.26 -11.18
N SER A 282 -5.55 -0.57 -10.49
CA SER A 282 -5.52 -0.41 -9.03
C SER A 282 -5.56 -1.74 -8.28
N ARG A 283 -6.41 -2.68 -8.74
CA ARG A 283 -6.51 -4.05 -8.19
C ARG A 283 -5.26 -4.87 -8.48
N SER A 284 -4.72 -4.85 -9.70
CA SER A 284 -3.59 -5.70 -10.10
C SER A 284 -2.27 -5.24 -9.49
N LEU A 285 -2.05 -3.94 -9.37
CA LEU A 285 -0.92 -3.36 -8.65
C LEU A 285 -1.03 -3.51 -7.12
N GLY A 286 -2.13 -4.07 -6.62
CA GLY A 286 -2.34 -4.40 -5.20
C GLY A 286 -1.44 -5.50 -4.65
N ILE A 287 -0.70 -6.22 -5.51
CA ILE A 287 0.32 -7.23 -5.15
C ILE A 287 1.74 -6.65 -5.05
N ILE A 288 1.88 -5.33 -5.18
CA ILE A 288 3.11 -4.62 -4.81
C ILE A 288 3.10 -4.43 -3.29
N ALA A 289 4.03 -5.07 -2.60
CA ALA A 289 4.28 -4.90 -1.19
C ALA A 289 4.61 -3.42 -0.88
N PRO A 290 4.25 -2.91 0.31
CA PRO A 290 4.36 -1.49 0.60
C PRO A 290 5.75 -0.85 0.52
N ASP A 291 6.79 -1.66 0.67
CA ASP A 291 8.21 -1.31 0.56
C ASP A 291 8.79 -1.47 -0.85
N GLY A 292 8.00 -1.99 -1.80
CA GLY A 292 8.30 -2.11 -3.22
C GLY A 292 8.37 -3.52 -3.77
N GLY A 293 8.47 -4.56 -2.94
CA GLY A 293 8.57 -5.94 -3.44
C GLY A 293 7.37 -6.33 -4.31
N TYR A 294 7.59 -7.12 -5.36
CA TYR A 294 6.51 -7.61 -6.23
C TYR A 294 6.36 -9.11 -6.07
N ALA A 295 5.18 -9.55 -5.62
CA ALA A 295 4.91 -10.93 -5.22
C ALA A 295 4.99 -12.01 -6.32
N GLU A 296 5.31 -11.67 -7.57
CA GLU A 296 5.59 -12.69 -8.61
C GLU A 296 7.10 -12.72 -8.95
N GLY A 297 7.95 -12.31 -8.01
CA GLY A 297 9.38 -12.21 -8.20
C GLY A 297 9.85 -11.05 -9.08
N VAL A 298 11.18 -10.86 -9.09
CA VAL A 298 11.85 -9.71 -9.73
C VAL A 298 11.62 -9.66 -11.23
N TYR A 299 11.56 -10.83 -11.89
CA TYR A 299 11.32 -10.95 -13.32
C TYR A 299 9.97 -10.35 -13.74
N TYR A 300 8.88 -10.74 -13.07
CA TYR A 300 7.56 -10.23 -13.39
C TYR A 300 7.34 -8.80 -12.89
N GLY A 301 7.96 -8.42 -11.77
CA GLY A 301 7.98 -7.01 -11.32
C GLY A 301 8.63 -6.10 -12.35
N ASN A 302 9.73 -6.55 -12.96
CA ASN A 302 10.34 -5.86 -14.10
C ASN A 302 9.44 -5.88 -15.35
N PHE A 303 8.81 -7.01 -15.66
CA PHE A 303 7.92 -7.15 -16.82
C PHE A 303 6.75 -6.17 -16.75
N ILE A 304 6.07 -6.03 -15.60
CA ILE A 304 5.03 -5.01 -15.44
C ILE A 304 5.60 -3.59 -15.50
N CYS A 305 6.78 -3.34 -14.92
CA CYS A 305 7.44 -2.04 -15.00
C CYS A 305 7.75 -1.63 -16.44
N SER A 306 8.07 -2.57 -17.33
CA SER A 306 8.26 -2.25 -18.75
C SER A 306 6.98 -1.71 -19.41
N HIS A 307 5.80 -2.20 -19.05
CA HIS A 307 4.52 -1.68 -19.58
C HIS A 307 4.10 -0.40 -18.86
N LEU A 308 4.29 -0.33 -17.53
CA LEU A 308 4.00 0.86 -16.72
C LEU A 308 4.86 2.06 -17.10
N ALA A 309 6.13 1.85 -17.49
CA ALA A 309 7.04 2.91 -17.95
C ALA A 309 6.40 3.74 -19.07
N ALA A 310 6.13 3.11 -20.21
CA ALA A 310 5.48 3.75 -21.35
C ALA A 310 4.10 4.30 -20.98
N PHE A 311 3.28 3.51 -20.28
CA PHE A 311 1.93 3.93 -19.92
C PHE A 311 1.88 5.14 -18.98
N SER A 312 2.82 5.28 -18.05
CA SER A 312 2.85 6.42 -17.12
C SER A 312 3.04 7.75 -17.83
N VAL A 313 3.75 7.77 -18.96
CA VAL A 313 3.91 8.94 -19.84
C VAL A 313 2.60 9.25 -20.55
N TYR A 314 1.92 8.23 -21.06
CA TYR A 314 0.60 8.36 -21.69
C TYR A 314 -0.43 8.90 -20.70
N PHE A 315 -0.37 8.42 -19.47
CA PHE A 315 -1.18 8.88 -18.35
C PHE A 315 -0.88 10.34 -17.99
N GLU A 316 0.40 10.70 -17.83
CA GLU A 316 0.82 12.07 -17.50
C GLU A 316 0.42 13.06 -18.60
N ASN A 317 0.65 12.75 -19.87
CA ASN A 317 0.31 13.61 -21.00
C ASN A 317 -1.19 13.93 -21.09
N VAL A 318 -2.07 13.02 -20.64
CA VAL A 318 -3.53 13.19 -20.74
C VAL A 318 -4.18 13.67 -19.44
N THR A 319 -3.57 13.38 -18.27
CA THR A 319 -4.14 13.68 -16.95
C THR A 319 -3.37 14.74 -16.15
N GLY A 320 -2.13 15.03 -16.53
CA GLY A 320 -1.19 15.84 -15.76
C GLY A 320 -0.53 15.10 -14.58
N ILE A 321 -0.71 13.77 -14.46
CA ILE A 321 -0.29 13.00 -13.30
C ILE A 321 0.79 11.97 -13.67
N ASP A 322 1.93 12.10 -13.01
CA ASP A 322 3.04 11.16 -13.07
C ASP A 322 2.80 9.98 -12.10
N LEU A 323 2.56 8.78 -12.66
CA LEU A 323 2.28 7.58 -11.86
C LEU A 323 3.47 7.14 -11.00
N PHE A 324 4.72 7.39 -11.41
CA PHE A 324 5.89 6.99 -10.61
C PHE A 324 6.14 7.90 -9.40
N ARG A 325 5.31 8.93 -9.17
CA ARG A 325 5.20 9.61 -7.86
C ARG A 325 4.37 8.86 -6.84
N HIS A 326 3.65 7.82 -7.25
CA HIS A 326 2.95 6.94 -6.30
C HIS A 326 4.00 6.22 -5.42
N PRO A 327 3.96 6.34 -4.08
CA PRO A 327 5.04 5.84 -3.21
C PRO A 327 5.38 4.35 -3.38
N TYR A 328 4.38 3.52 -3.69
CA TYR A 328 4.61 2.08 -3.96
C TYR A 328 5.29 1.85 -5.31
N LEU A 329 5.00 2.64 -6.35
CA LEU A 329 5.64 2.49 -7.66
C LEU A 329 7.07 3.03 -7.62
N GLU A 330 7.32 4.14 -6.92
CA GLU A 330 8.67 4.63 -6.65
C GLU A 330 9.51 3.60 -5.88
N ARG A 331 8.90 2.89 -4.93
CA ARG A 331 9.57 1.85 -4.15
C ARG A 331 9.74 0.53 -4.90
N LEU A 332 8.80 0.12 -5.76
CA LEU A 332 8.99 -0.97 -6.72
C LEU A 332 10.23 -0.73 -7.59
N VAL A 333 10.41 0.52 -8.03
CA VAL A 333 11.57 0.94 -8.81
C VAL A 333 12.87 0.92 -7.99
N ASN A 334 12.83 1.17 -6.68
CA ASN A 334 13.97 1.00 -5.77
C ASN A 334 14.29 -0.48 -5.51
N TRP A 335 13.27 -1.32 -5.40
CA TRP A 335 13.39 -2.76 -5.18
C TRP A 335 14.02 -3.48 -6.38
N LEU A 336 13.53 -3.19 -7.59
CA LEU A 336 14.15 -3.69 -8.82
C LEU A 336 15.61 -3.23 -8.96
N LEU A 337 15.91 -1.97 -8.61
CA LEU A 337 17.28 -1.43 -8.65
C LEU A 337 18.22 -2.15 -7.67
N ALA A 338 17.74 -2.40 -6.45
CA ALA A 338 18.50 -3.10 -5.41
C ALA A 338 18.89 -4.51 -5.86
N ASN A 339 17.96 -5.20 -6.52
CA ASN A 339 18.08 -6.56 -7.06
C ASN A 339 19.05 -6.74 -8.24
N ASN A 340 19.67 -5.66 -8.75
CA ASN A 340 20.62 -5.75 -9.86
C ASN A 340 22.02 -6.21 -9.39
N LYS A 341 22.48 -7.34 -9.91
CA LYS A 341 23.78 -7.96 -9.64
C LYS A 341 24.93 -7.26 -10.37
N GLY A 342 26.17 -7.59 -10.01
CA GLY A 342 27.38 -7.10 -10.70
C GLY A 342 27.45 -7.49 -12.18
N SER A 343 26.71 -8.53 -12.60
CA SER A 343 26.61 -8.98 -13.99
C SER A 343 25.54 -8.27 -14.82
N GLY A 344 24.78 -7.33 -14.23
CA GLY A 344 23.64 -6.66 -14.85
C GLY A 344 22.34 -7.48 -14.93
N GLN A 345 22.35 -8.69 -14.36
CA GLN A 345 21.19 -9.57 -14.24
C GLN A 345 20.52 -9.37 -12.88
N TYR A 346 19.25 -9.75 -12.78
CA TYR A 346 18.51 -9.71 -11.52
C TYR A 346 18.65 -11.00 -10.69
N SER A 347 18.15 -10.97 -9.44
CA SER A 347 17.85 -12.17 -8.67
C SER A 347 16.91 -13.11 -9.44
N ALA A 348 17.07 -14.42 -9.23
CA ALA A 348 16.26 -15.47 -9.87
C ALA A 348 15.28 -16.18 -8.93
N PHE A 349 14.96 -15.60 -7.76
CA PHE A 349 13.83 -16.07 -6.93
C PHE A 349 12.52 -16.11 -7.74
N ASP A 350 11.64 -17.05 -7.36
CA ASP A 350 10.36 -17.34 -8.01
C ASP A 350 10.47 -17.71 -9.50
N ASP A 351 9.39 -17.48 -10.25
CA ASP A 351 9.30 -17.64 -11.70
C ASP A 351 10.13 -16.60 -12.48
N ALA A 352 11.40 -16.48 -12.11
CA ALA A 352 12.36 -15.60 -12.71
C ALA A 352 13.36 -16.31 -13.64
N TYR A 353 13.81 -15.53 -14.61
CA TYR A 353 14.99 -15.80 -15.42
C TYR A 353 16.05 -14.76 -15.07
N GLN A 354 17.33 -15.15 -14.97
CA GLN A 354 18.46 -14.20 -14.85
C GLN A 354 18.70 -13.39 -16.13
N THR A 355 17.75 -12.54 -16.41
CA THR A 355 17.68 -11.69 -17.58
C THR A 355 18.21 -10.31 -17.22
N ARG A 356 18.87 -9.67 -18.17
CA ARG A 356 19.14 -8.24 -18.09
C ARG A 356 17.90 -7.52 -18.61
N PHE A 357 17.30 -6.67 -17.80
CA PHE A 357 16.25 -5.78 -18.28
C PHE A 357 16.48 -4.36 -17.81
N PHE A 358 16.42 -3.45 -18.78
CA PHE A 358 16.43 -2.01 -18.56
C PHE A 358 15.32 -1.41 -19.41
N TYR A 359 14.20 -1.11 -18.75
CA TYR A 359 13.03 -0.42 -19.31
C TYR A 359 13.33 1.09 -19.52
N LEU A 360 14.37 1.32 -20.34
CA LEU A 360 15.12 2.55 -20.64
C LEU A 360 14.86 3.76 -19.71
N PRO A 361 15.80 3.95 -18.75
CA PRO A 361 15.64 4.41 -17.36
C PRO A 361 14.29 4.96 -16.87
N LEU A 362 13.18 4.25 -17.10
CA LEU A 362 11.81 4.66 -16.74
C LEU A 362 11.49 6.10 -17.19
N THR A 363 12.03 6.44 -18.36
CA THR A 363 11.74 7.63 -19.17
C THR A 363 11.78 9.01 -18.49
N ILE A 364 12.40 9.13 -17.31
CA ILE A 364 13.40 10.17 -16.94
C ILE A 364 13.01 11.49 -16.22
N PRO A 365 11.81 12.09 -16.30
CA PRO A 365 11.36 12.98 -15.23
C PRO A 365 10.60 12.22 -14.14
N GLN A 366 10.08 11.02 -14.42
CA GLN A 366 8.99 10.40 -13.66
C GLN A 366 9.44 9.75 -12.34
N SER A 367 10.50 8.93 -12.36
CA SER A 367 11.11 8.41 -11.14
C SER A 367 12.16 9.37 -10.55
N ARG A 368 12.16 9.56 -9.22
CA ARG A 368 13.28 10.24 -8.52
C ARG A 368 14.60 9.46 -8.61
N LEU A 369 14.53 8.17 -8.91
CA LEU A 369 15.68 7.28 -9.05
C LEU A 369 16.21 7.19 -10.50
N ALA A 370 15.69 8.02 -11.41
CA ALA A 370 16.12 8.03 -12.82
C ALA A 370 17.65 8.18 -13.00
N GLY A 371 18.32 8.97 -12.15
CA GLY A 371 19.78 9.09 -12.13
C GLY A 371 20.52 7.81 -11.73
N GLN A 372 19.98 7.03 -10.79
CA GLN A 372 20.56 5.74 -10.36
C GLN A 372 20.35 4.68 -11.46
N TRP A 373 19.15 4.63 -12.04
CA TRP A 373 18.85 3.79 -13.20
C TRP A 373 19.71 4.13 -14.42
N ARG A 374 19.97 5.42 -14.67
CA ARG A 374 20.90 5.87 -15.70
C ARG A 374 22.33 5.41 -15.40
N ALA A 375 22.78 5.46 -14.16
CA ALA A 375 24.11 5.00 -13.76
C ALA A 375 24.32 3.51 -14.10
N HIS A 376 23.38 2.64 -13.70
CA HIS A 376 23.43 1.22 -14.10
C HIS A 376 23.34 1.03 -15.62
N PHE A 377 22.40 1.71 -16.27
CA PHE A 377 22.22 1.58 -17.73
C PHE A 377 23.49 1.95 -18.52
N LEU A 378 24.30 2.89 -18.02
CA LEU A 378 25.57 3.29 -18.63
C LEU A 378 26.76 2.40 -18.22
N ALA A 379 26.65 1.65 -17.13
CA ALA A 379 27.64 0.65 -16.72
C ALA A 379 27.49 -0.68 -17.48
N GLU A 380 26.27 -0.98 -17.94
CA GLU A 380 25.99 -2.18 -18.73
C GLU A 380 26.50 -2.08 -20.19
N PRO A 381 26.93 -3.21 -20.80
CA PRO A 381 27.12 -3.30 -22.23
C PRO A 381 25.86 -2.88 -23.00
N PRO A 382 25.97 -2.15 -24.13
CA PRO A 382 24.81 -1.66 -24.87
C PRO A 382 23.83 -2.79 -25.21
N LEU A 383 22.55 -2.59 -24.87
CA LEU A 383 21.48 -3.52 -25.25
C LEU A 383 21.39 -3.64 -26.78
N VAL A 384 21.76 -4.81 -27.28
CA VAL A 384 21.71 -5.16 -28.71
C VAL A 384 20.25 -5.41 -29.17
N SER A 385 19.36 -5.75 -28.24
CA SER A 385 17.95 -6.07 -28.47
C SER A 385 17.01 -5.21 -27.63
N ALA A 386 16.87 -3.93 -27.99
CA ALA A 386 15.79 -3.09 -27.47
C ALA A 386 14.55 -3.27 -28.37
N GLU A 387 13.77 -4.32 -28.15
CA GLU A 387 12.61 -4.65 -29.01
C GLU A 387 11.31 -3.93 -28.60
N ARG A 388 11.22 -3.42 -27.37
CA ARG A 388 10.04 -2.70 -26.85
C ARG A 388 10.42 -1.32 -26.32
N ASN A 389 9.46 -0.40 -26.35
CA ASN A 389 9.52 0.97 -25.80
C ASN A 389 10.63 1.90 -26.35
N VAL A 390 11.23 1.59 -27.50
CA VAL A 390 12.29 2.43 -28.08
C VAL A 390 11.77 3.78 -28.58
N VAL A 391 10.54 3.83 -29.09
CA VAL A 391 9.87 5.06 -29.53
C VAL A 391 9.69 6.03 -28.37
N GLU A 392 9.23 5.49 -27.24
CA GLU A 392 9.01 6.17 -25.97
C GLU A 392 10.35 6.65 -25.40
N ALA A 393 11.38 5.80 -25.37
CA ALA A 393 12.72 6.18 -24.97
C ALA A 393 13.29 7.33 -25.83
N LEU A 394 13.18 7.26 -27.16
CA LEU A 394 13.64 8.32 -28.06
C LEU A 394 12.91 9.66 -27.83
N ALA A 395 11.61 9.62 -27.54
CA ALA A 395 10.78 10.81 -27.39
C ALA A 395 10.93 11.52 -26.04
N ILE A 396 11.41 10.82 -25.00
CA ILE A 396 11.32 11.30 -23.60
C ILE A 396 12.67 11.30 -22.87
N TYR A 397 13.59 10.37 -23.18
CA TYR A 397 14.90 10.29 -22.51
C TYR A 397 15.66 11.61 -22.70
N ASP A 398 15.93 12.31 -21.61
CA ASP A 398 16.82 13.48 -21.60
C ASP A 398 18.20 13.04 -21.11
N GLY A 399 19.19 13.08 -22.02
CA GLY A 399 20.57 12.73 -21.71
C GLY A 399 21.38 13.84 -21.04
N SER A 400 20.80 15.01 -20.77
CA SER A 400 21.53 16.12 -20.15
C SER A 400 21.82 15.88 -18.67
N ASP A 401 23.09 15.56 -18.38
CA ASP A 401 23.86 15.97 -17.20
C ASP A 401 23.21 15.96 -15.80
N GLN A 402 22.29 15.03 -15.53
CA GLN A 402 22.05 14.61 -14.14
C GLN A 402 23.34 14.01 -13.58
N ILE A 403 23.86 14.65 -12.53
CA ILE A 403 24.98 14.17 -11.70
C ILE A 403 24.68 12.73 -11.31
N LEU A 404 25.67 11.83 -11.43
CA LEU A 404 25.57 10.47 -10.90
C LEU A 404 25.22 10.58 -9.41
N PRO A 405 24.00 10.20 -8.98
CA PRO A 405 23.60 10.38 -7.60
C PRO A 405 24.49 9.52 -6.70
N GLU A 406 24.82 10.04 -5.52
CA GLU A 406 25.37 9.19 -4.47
C GLU A 406 24.42 8.01 -4.26
N TYR A 407 24.96 6.80 -4.32
CA TYR A 407 24.21 5.63 -3.92
C TYR A 407 23.90 5.76 -2.43
N GLY A 408 22.61 5.78 -2.10
CA GLY A 408 22.17 5.54 -0.72
C GLY A 408 22.65 4.17 -0.25
N SER A 409 22.47 3.86 1.03
CA SER A 409 23.13 2.74 1.73
C SER A 409 23.45 1.48 0.91
N PRO A 410 24.64 0.86 1.09
CA PRO A 410 24.99 -0.37 0.39
C PRO A 410 23.90 -1.44 0.48
N SER A 411 23.41 -1.76 1.69
CA SER A 411 22.37 -2.77 1.87
C SER A 411 20.95 -2.19 1.73
N ARG A 412 20.00 -3.05 1.40
CA ARG A 412 18.57 -2.72 1.23
C ARG A 412 17.72 -3.74 1.97
N PHE A 413 16.68 -3.26 2.64
CA PHE A 413 15.79 -4.07 3.45
C PHE A 413 14.34 -3.84 3.02
N PHE A 414 13.71 -4.89 2.51
CA PHE A 414 12.32 -4.93 2.07
C PHE A 414 11.57 -5.87 3.01
N VAL A 415 11.34 -5.40 4.24
CA VAL A 415 10.79 -6.23 5.33
C VAL A 415 9.33 -6.59 5.13
N GLU A 416 8.55 -5.75 4.43
CA GLU A 416 7.14 -6.05 4.16
C GLU A 416 7.01 -7.10 3.05
N SER A 417 7.88 -7.10 2.03
CA SER A 417 7.91 -8.17 1.02
C SER A 417 8.62 -9.43 1.53
N GLY A 418 9.63 -9.27 2.39
CA GLY A 418 10.42 -10.35 2.96
C GLY A 418 11.83 -10.50 2.38
N GLU A 419 12.38 -9.48 1.70
CA GLU A 419 13.72 -9.56 1.08
C GLU A 419 14.78 -8.70 1.79
N VAL A 420 15.99 -9.22 1.94
CA VAL A 420 17.18 -8.48 2.40
C VAL A 420 18.30 -8.62 1.38
N ILE A 421 18.83 -7.49 0.91
CA ILE A 421 19.91 -7.45 -0.07
C ILE A 421 21.14 -6.78 0.54
N PHE A 422 22.21 -7.55 0.69
CA PHE A 422 23.54 -7.06 1.01
C PHE A 422 24.32 -6.86 -0.28
N ARG A 423 24.88 -5.66 -0.48
CA ARG A 423 25.77 -5.36 -1.60
C ARG A 423 26.68 -4.20 -1.25
N ASP A 424 27.78 -4.02 -1.97
CA ASP A 424 28.60 -2.82 -1.81
C ASP A 424 28.00 -1.56 -2.49
N ARG A 425 28.70 -0.42 -2.35
CA ARG A 425 28.25 0.89 -2.85
C ARG A 425 28.50 1.13 -4.35
N ALA A 426 29.09 0.17 -5.08
CA ALA A 426 29.31 0.32 -6.50
C ALA A 426 28.00 0.19 -7.29
N VAL A 427 27.97 0.83 -8.46
CA VAL A 427 26.84 0.76 -9.39
C VAL A 427 26.62 -0.69 -9.83
N GLN A 428 27.67 -1.33 -10.37
CA GLN A 428 27.74 -2.78 -10.50
C GLN A 428 28.41 -3.33 -9.23
N PRO A 429 27.66 -3.98 -8.32
CA PRO A 429 28.22 -4.45 -7.05
C PRO A 429 29.24 -5.57 -7.28
N GLN A 430 30.38 -5.49 -6.59
CA GLN A 430 31.41 -6.52 -6.55
C GLN A 430 31.02 -7.69 -5.64
N PHE A 431 30.18 -7.45 -4.63
CA PHE A 431 29.50 -8.48 -3.85
C PHE A 431 28.00 -8.16 -3.85
N PHE A 432 27.16 -9.13 -4.20
CA PHE A 432 25.71 -9.11 -4.02
C PHE A 432 25.26 -10.42 -3.34
N ALA A 433 24.50 -10.32 -2.26
CA ALA A 433 23.76 -11.42 -1.66
C ALA A 433 22.33 -10.99 -1.36
N ALA A 434 21.34 -11.75 -1.86
CA ALA A 434 19.93 -11.54 -1.56
C ALA A 434 19.40 -12.70 -0.73
N PHE A 435 18.59 -12.41 0.28
CA PHE A 435 17.93 -13.36 1.16
C PHE A 435 16.43 -13.18 1.06
N LEU A 436 15.69 -14.26 0.85
CA LEU A 436 14.23 -14.25 0.73
C LEU A 436 13.56 -14.93 1.92
N SER A 437 12.51 -14.31 2.44
CA SER A 437 11.79 -14.72 3.65
C SER A 437 10.38 -14.09 3.66
N GLU A 438 9.60 -14.40 2.63
CA GLU A 438 8.33 -13.74 2.34
C GLU A 438 7.24 -13.92 3.39
N HIS A 439 6.35 -12.93 3.48
CA HIS A 439 5.19 -12.94 4.37
C HIS A 439 3.96 -13.56 3.69
N GLU A 440 3.23 -14.44 4.40
CA GLU A 440 2.06 -15.21 3.89
C GLU A 440 1.00 -14.35 3.16
N GLN A 441 0.85 -13.08 3.56
CA GLN A 441 -0.10 -12.14 2.95
C GLN A 441 0.21 -11.79 1.49
N TRP A 442 1.46 -11.92 1.06
CA TRP A 442 1.88 -11.62 -0.32
C TRP A 442 1.79 -12.83 -1.24
N PHE A 443 1.63 -14.04 -0.69
CA PHE A 443 1.89 -15.27 -1.44
C PHE A 443 1.07 -15.40 -2.75
N ALA A 444 1.68 -15.05 -3.91
CA ALA A 444 1.10 -15.12 -5.24
C ALA A 444 1.07 -16.57 -5.76
N SER A 445 -0.08 -17.19 -5.59
CA SER A 445 -0.40 -18.60 -5.80
C SER A 445 -0.08 -19.26 -7.16
N ARG A 446 0.51 -18.54 -8.12
CA ARG A 446 0.92 -19.08 -9.44
C ARG A 446 2.41 -18.98 -9.76
N HIS A 447 3.09 -17.93 -9.30
CA HIS A 447 4.45 -17.62 -9.71
C HIS A 447 5.50 -17.78 -8.62
N GLU A 448 5.10 -17.77 -7.35
CA GLU A 448 6.03 -17.98 -6.25
C GLU A 448 6.48 -19.41 -6.08
N HIS A 449 7.70 -19.53 -5.55
CA HIS A 449 8.26 -20.76 -5.03
C HIS A 449 7.97 -20.88 -3.52
N ILE A 450 8.58 -21.84 -2.84
CA ILE A 450 8.49 -21.96 -1.38
C ILE A 450 9.90 -22.18 -0.87
N ASP A 451 10.59 -21.05 -0.75
CA ASP A 451 12.02 -20.91 -0.54
C ASP A 451 12.35 -20.07 0.73
N PRO A 452 11.69 -20.31 1.87
CA PRO A 452 11.88 -19.53 3.08
C PRO A 452 13.34 -19.58 3.55
N MET A 453 13.90 -18.41 3.80
CA MET A 453 15.32 -18.17 4.15
C MET A 453 16.31 -18.51 3.02
N SER A 454 15.88 -18.69 1.76
CA SER A 454 16.76 -18.92 0.60
C SER A 454 17.73 -17.75 0.40
N VAL A 455 18.87 -18.03 -0.24
CA VAL A 455 19.93 -17.05 -0.52
C VAL A 455 20.47 -17.17 -1.94
N GLU A 456 20.58 -16.06 -2.65
CA GLU A 456 21.40 -15.95 -3.87
C GLU A 456 22.68 -15.17 -3.57
N ILE A 457 23.80 -15.55 -4.20
CA ILE A 457 25.08 -14.85 -4.08
C ILE A 457 25.78 -14.75 -5.43
N SER A 458 26.17 -13.52 -5.80
CA SER A 458 27.07 -13.25 -6.92
C SER A 458 28.19 -12.31 -6.48
N ALA A 459 29.39 -12.48 -7.05
CA ALA A 459 30.51 -11.60 -6.79
C ALA A 459 31.41 -11.44 -8.02
N PHE A 460 31.99 -10.25 -8.19
CA PHE A 460 32.84 -9.86 -9.32
C PHE A 460 32.22 -10.13 -10.71
N GLY A 461 30.88 -10.10 -10.80
CA GLY A 461 30.14 -10.38 -12.03
C GLY A 461 29.86 -11.86 -12.32
N GLU A 462 30.21 -12.77 -11.40
CA GLU A 462 29.95 -14.22 -11.49
C GLU A 462 28.92 -14.63 -10.42
N ASP A 463 27.96 -15.49 -10.77
CA ASP A 463 27.08 -16.11 -9.77
C ASP A 463 27.79 -17.28 -9.07
N PHE A 464 27.66 -17.37 -7.75
CA PHE A 464 28.22 -18.47 -6.95
C PHE A 464 27.15 -19.36 -6.34
N ILE A 465 26.07 -18.78 -5.83
CA ILE A 465 24.90 -19.49 -5.32
C ILE A 465 23.70 -18.91 -6.06
N VAL A 466 22.95 -19.75 -6.76
CA VAL A 466 21.82 -19.37 -7.62
C VAL A 466 20.57 -20.06 -7.15
N ASP A 467 19.44 -19.39 -7.16
CA ASP A 467 18.16 -20.08 -7.10
C ASP A 467 17.94 -20.86 -8.41
N ALA A 468 17.03 -21.84 -8.42
CA ALA A 468 16.73 -22.61 -9.61
C ALA A 468 15.93 -21.83 -10.66
N GLY A 469 15.12 -20.85 -10.23
CA GLY A 469 14.29 -20.01 -11.08
C GLY A 469 13.23 -20.79 -11.87
N TYR A 470 12.71 -20.20 -12.95
CA TYR A 470 11.41 -20.61 -13.51
C TYR A 470 11.35 -22.00 -14.19
N GLY A 471 12.39 -22.39 -14.93
CA GLY A 471 12.31 -23.39 -15.99
C GLY A 471 11.67 -22.86 -17.28
N ASN A 472 11.26 -23.74 -18.19
CA ASN A 472 10.53 -23.39 -19.43
C ASN A 472 9.04 -23.13 -19.15
N ALA A 473 8.78 -22.08 -18.37
CA ALA A 473 7.48 -21.64 -17.85
C ALA A 473 6.77 -22.68 -16.95
N THR A 474 5.55 -22.38 -16.52
CA THR A 474 4.69 -23.27 -15.71
C THR A 474 4.46 -24.66 -16.34
N SER A 475 4.69 -24.79 -17.64
CA SER A 475 4.62 -26.04 -18.42
C SER A 475 5.89 -26.91 -18.41
N ASP A 476 6.99 -26.50 -17.75
CA ASP A 476 8.24 -27.27 -17.76
C ASP A 476 8.02 -28.68 -17.16
N PRO A 477 8.48 -29.77 -17.81
CA PRO A 477 8.35 -31.12 -17.27
C PRO A 477 9.08 -31.33 -15.93
N ASN A 478 10.05 -30.47 -15.60
CA ASN A 478 10.77 -30.43 -14.33
C ASN A 478 10.21 -29.36 -13.37
N ARG A 479 9.02 -28.81 -13.61
CA ARG A 479 8.35 -27.88 -12.67
C ARG A 479 8.33 -28.37 -11.20
N PRO A 480 8.19 -29.68 -10.90
CA PRO A 480 8.33 -30.18 -9.52
C PRO A 480 9.71 -29.99 -8.89
N TRP A 481 10.79 -29.90 -9.68
CA TRP A 481 12.11 -29.49 -9.17
C TRP A 481 12.08 -28.02 -8.78
N PHE A 482 11.72 -27.13 -9.71
CA PHE A 482 11.74 -25.67 -9.50
C PHE A 482 10.82 -25.19 -8.36
N LEU A 483 9.86 -26.00 -7.92
CA LEU A 483 8.99 -25.71 -6.76
C LEU A 483 9.40 -26.46 -5.48
N SER A 484 10.51 -27.20 -5.49
CA SER A 484 11.01 -27.96 -4.33
C SER A 484 11.99 -27.12 -3.51
N GLY A 485 11.98 -27.26 -2.19
CA GLY A 485 12.98 -26.59 -1.34
C GLY A 485 14.42 -27.08 -1.57
N ARG A 486 14.60 -28.20 -2.28
CA ARG A 486 15.91 -28.67 -2.78
C ARG A 486 16.46 -27.81 -3.93
N SER A 487 15.60 -27.10 -4.63
CA SER A 487 15.96 -26.17 -5.70
C SER A 487 16.31 -24.77 -5.17
N SER A 488 15.87 -24.46 -3.96
CA SER A 488 16.15 -23.24 -3.21
C SER A 488 17.38 -23.36 -2.30
N ASN A 489 17.98 -22.25 -1.88
CA ASN A 489 19.22 -22.22 -1.11
C ASN A 489 19.00 -22.09 0.42
N GLY A 490 17.99 -22.82 0.90
CA GLY A 490 17.53 -22.76 2.30
C GLY A 490 18.16 -23.82 3.22
N ILE A 491 17.39 -24.21 4.23
CA ILE A 491 17.69 -25.31 5.15
C ILE A 491 16.72 -26.46 4.86
N LEU A 492 17.26 -27.68 4.73
CA LEU A 492 16.48 -28.91 4.59
C LEU A 492 16.42 -29.65 5.94
N VAL A 493 15.24 -30.19 6.25
CA VAL A 493 15.00 -31.07 7.41
C VAL A 493 14.63 -32.45 6.89
N ASP A 494 15.37 -33.48 7.29
CA ASP A 494 15.24 -34.86 6.79
C ASP A 494 15.31 -34.97 5.25
N GLY A 495 16.06 -34.06 4.64
CA GLY A 495 16.21 -33.94 3.18
C GLY A 495 15.06 -33.24 2.45
N MET A 496 14.06 -32.73 3.19
CA MET A 496 12.87 -32.06 2.67
C MET A 496 12.91 -30.55 2.93
N GLY A 497 12.34 -29.76 2.01
CA GLY A 497 11.98 -28.36 2.25
C GLY A 497 10.56 -28.20 2.82
N THR A 498 10.18 -26.97 3.18
CA THR A 498 8.88 -26.62 3.79
C THR A 498 7.67 -27.19 3.03
N TYR A 499 7.67 -27.17 1.69
CA TYR A 499 6.54 -27.66 0.90
C TYR A 499 6.42 -29.20 0.85
N GLU A 500 7.51 -29.92 1.08
CA GLU A 500 7.57 -31.39 0.93
C GLU A 500 7.03 -32.13 2.17
N ASN A 501 6.60 -31.39 3.20
CA ASN A 501 6.02 -31.91 4.44
C ASN A 501 4.50 -31.66 4.58
N PRO A 502 3.64 -32.22 3.69
CA PRO A 502 2.20 -31.89 3.62
C PRO A 502 1.36 -32.42 4.80
N ILE A 503 1.98 -32.99 5.83
CA ILE A 503 1.30 -33.70 6.93
C ILE A 503 0.99 -32.76 8.10
N PHE A 504 1.80 -31.73 8.36
CA PHE A 504 1.75 -30.97 9.62
C PHE A 504 1.15 -29.56 9.50
N GLY A 505 1.05 -29.00 8.29
CA GLY A 505 0.58 -27.62 8.10
C GLY A 505 1.62 -26.61 8.57
N ASP A 506 2.90 -26.90 8.27
CA ASP A 506 4.03 -26.00 8.48
C ASP A 506 3.74 -24.61 7.86
N PRO A 507 4.19 -23.51 8.48
CA PRO A 507 4.05 -22.19 7.88
C PRO A 507 4.79 -22.16 6.54
N ILE A 508 4.13 -21.66 5.49
CA ILE A 508 4.75 -21.53 4.17
C ILE A 508 5.72 -20.33 4.18
N ALA A 509 5.29 -19.25 4.83
CA ALA A 509 6.04 -18.03 5.05
C ALA A 509 7.03 -18.14 6.22
N SER A 510 8.19 -17.52 6.06
CA SER A 510 9.11 -17.23 7.17
C SER A 510 8.97 -15.76 7.60
N LYS A 511 9.85 -15.27 8.48
CA LYS A 511 9.78 -13.91 8.98
C LYS A 511 11.16 -13.28 9.18
N ILE A 512 11.32 -12.05 8.68
CA ILE A 512 12.41 -11.17 9.10
C ILE A 512 12.07 -10.65 10.51
N GLU A 513 12.85 -11.06 11.50
CA GLU A 513 12.74 -10.56 12.88
C GLU A 513 13.37 -9.18 13.00
N HIS A 514 14.60 -9.05 12.50
CA HIS A 514 15.45 -7.87 12.62
C HIS A 514 16.23 -7.65 11.34
N ALA A 515 16.47 -6.39 11.01
CA ALA A 515 17.46 -5.97 10.02
C ALA A 515 18.03 -4.61 10.43
N PHE A 516 19.29 -4.36 10.12
CA PHE A 516 19.99 -3.12 10.47
C PHE A 516 21.21 -2.91 9.57
N GLN A 517 21.67 -1.66 9.49
CA GLN A 517 22.94 -1.32 8.88
C GLN A 517 23.68 -0.22 9.67
N THR A 518 25.00 -0.35 9.76
CA THR A 518 25.94 0.65 10.26
C THR A 518 26.81 1.18 9.10
N GLU A 519 27.80 2.03 9.38
CA GLU A 519 28.75 2.47 8.36
C GLU A 519 29.55 1.32 7.72
N THR A 520 29.85 0.27 8.48
CA THR A 520 30.81 -0.80 8.13
C THR A 520 30.24 -2.23 8.20
N VAL A 521 29.01 -2.41 8.70
CA VAL A 521 28.35 -3.71 8.89
C VAL A 521 26.86 -3.60 8.58
N ALA A 522 26.32 -4.49 7.76
CA ALA A 522 24.88 -4.76 7.73
C ALA A 522 24.55 -6.11 8.38
N GLY A 523 23.30 -6.31 8.78
CA GLY A 523 22.85 -7.62 9.26
C GLY A 523 21.33 -7.78 9.28
N ALA A 524 20.89 -9.04 9.26
CA ALA A 524 19.48 -9.43 9.35
C ALA A 524 19.32 -10.78 10.06
N LYS A 525 18.14 -10.99 10.65
CA LYS A 525 17.75 -12.22 11.33
C LYS A 525 16.39 -12.68 10.82
N PHE A 526 16.32 -13.95 10.44
CA PHE A 526 15.15 -14.63 9.91
C PHE A 526 14.75 -15.77 10.85
N SER A 527 13.45 -16.04 10.96
CA SER A 527 12.89 -17.15 11.73
C SER A 527 11.94 -17.99 10.88
N HIS A 528 11.96 -19.32 11.06
CA HIS A 528 11.07 -20.26 10.40
C HIS A 528 10.84 -21.53 11.22
N SER A 529 9.93 -22.41 10.79
CA SER A 529 9.79 -23.74 11.39
C SER A 529 9.33 -24.78 10.38
N ILE A 530 9.86 -26.01 10.49
CA ILE A 530 9.48 -27.17 9.67
C ILE A 530 9.24 -28.35 10.63
N GLY A 531 8.02 -28.87 10.71
CA GLY A 531 7.63 -29.84 11.72
C GLY A 531 7.82 -29.32 13.15
N ASP A 532 8.54 -30.07 13.99
CA ASP A 532 8.95 -29.64 15.33
C ASP A 532 10.30 -28.89 15.37
N VAL A 533 10.97 -28.69 14.23
CA VAL A 533 12.23 -27.96 14.13
C VAL A 533 11.97 -26.45 14.03
N GLN A 534 12.46 -25.69 15.00
CA GLN A 534 12.58 -24.24 14.94
C GLN A 534 13.91 -23.88 14.25
N LEU A 535 13.87 -22.94 13.32
CA LEU A 535 15.01 -22.50 12.52
C LEU A 535 15.22 -21.00 12.68
N VAL A 536 16.47 -20.59 12.83
CA VAL A 536 16.88 -19.17 12.86
C VAL A 536 18.11 -19.00 11.98
N ARG A 537 18.00 -18.15 10.96
CA ARG A 537 19.14 -17.73 10.12
C ARG A 537 19.52 -16.29 10.51
N SER A 538 20.76 -16.05 10.89
CA SER A 538 21.31 -14.71 11.10
C SER A 538 22.40 -14.45 10.07
N ALA A 539 22.29 -13.38 9.30
CA ALA A 539 23.26 -13.00 8.29
C ALA A 539 23.89 -11.65 8.64
N PHE A 540 25.21 -11.54 8.53
CA PHE A 540 25.96 -10.30 8.73
C PHE A 540 26.93 -10.07 7.58
N PHE A 541 27.03 -8.81 7.15
CA PHE A 541 27.86 -8.38 6.03
C PHE A 541 28.86 -7.31 6.51
N PRO A 542 29.90 -7.71 7.28
CA PRO A 542 30.98 -6.81 7.66
C PRO A 542 31.86 -6.43 6.46
N GLY A 543 32.43 -5.23 6.48
CA GLY A 543 33.36 -4.72 5.47
C GLY A 543 32.73 -4.39 4.10
N ASN A 544 31.55 -4.95 3.82
CA ASN A 544 30.94 -5.08 2.49
C ASN A 544 31.70 -6.03 1.54
N ASP A 545 32.53 -6.93 2.08
CA ASP A 545 33.41 -7.84 1.35
C ASP A 545 33.32 -9.31 1.80
N MET A 546 32.69 -9.59 2.95
CA MET A 546 32.51 -10.92 3.51
C MET A 546 31.08 -11.12 4.02
N LEU A 547 30.51 -12.31 3.80
CA LEU A 547 29.22 -12.70 4.37
C LEU A 547 29.42 -13.74 5.48
N LEU A 548 28.86 -13.48 6.65
CA LEU A 548 28.76 -14.40 7.78
C LEU A 548 27.30 -14.86 7.88
N MET A 549 27.06 -16.18 7.86
CA MET A 549 25.73 -16.76 8.02
C MET A 549 25.74 -17.75 9.18
N ILE A 550 24.81 -17.59 10.11
CA ILE A 550 24.62 -18.42 11.29
C ILE A 550 23.25 -19.09 11.20
N ASP A 551 23.23 -20.40 11.03
CA ASP A 551 22.00 -21.20 10.99
C ASP A 551 21.87 -21.95 12.32
N GLU A 552 21.02 -21.47 13.22
CA GLU A 552 20.68 -22.13 14.49
C GLU A 552 19.39 -22.96 14.31
N PHE A 553 19.33 -24.13 14.96
CA PHE A 553 18.12 -24.95 15.00
C PHE A 553 17.92 -25.62 16.37
N ASP A 554 16.66 -25.89 16.72
CA ASP A 554 16.23 -26.63 17.91
C ASP A 554 14.97 -27.44 17.62
N ALA A 555 14.90 -28.68 18.10
CA ALA A 555 13.87 -29.67 17.76
C ALA A 555 13.58 -30.62 18.93
N GLN A 556 12.37 -31.20 18.96
CA GLN A 556 11.97 -32.13 20.01
C GLN A 556 12.50 -33.55 19.76
N GLN A 557 12.64 -33.94 18.49
CA GLN A 557 13.28 -35.17 18.05
C GLN A 557 14.61 -34.90 17.33
N PRO A 558 15.45 -35.93 17.11
CA PRO A 558 16.63 -35.83 16.26
C PRO A 558 16.26 -35.84 14.76
N HIS A 559 16.95 -35.04 13.95
CA HIS A 559 16.75 -34.92 12.50
C HIS A 559 18.07 -34.90 11.71
N ASP A 560 17.99 -35.04 10.39
CA ASP A 560 19.07 -34.75 9.43
C ASP A 560 18.90 -33.30 8.91
N ILE A 561 19.70 -32.37 9.44
CA ILE A 561 19.63 -30.93 9.12
C ILE A 561 20.73 -30.59 8.13
N ARG A 562 20.37 -29.95 7.00
CA ARG A 562 21.33 -29.61 5.94
C ARG A 562 21.14 -28.19 5.41
N LEU A 563 22.24 -27.46 5.25
CA LEU A 563 22.29 -26.29 4.37
C LEU A 563 22.32 -26.78 2.92
N ASN A 564 21.56 -26.14 2.03
CA ASN A 564 21.47 -26.48 0.62
C ASN A 564 21.92 -25.30 -0.25
N PHE A 565 22.82 -25.54 -1.23
CA PHE A 565 23.34 -24.51 -2.13
C PHE A 565 23.46 -25.04 -3.57
N ASN A 566 22.68 -24.48 -4.49
CA ASN A 566 22.81 -24.71 -5.93
C ASN A 566 23.87 -23.76 -6.51
N HIS A 567 24.87 -24.31 -7.21
CA HIS A 567 26.00 -23.54 -7.72
C HIS A 567 26.41 -23.90 -9.16
N PRO A 568 26.69 -22.92 -10.04
CA PRO A 568 27.14 -23.20 -11.40
C PRO A 568 28.64 -23.54 -11.47
N GLY A 569 29.44 -23.04 -10.52
CA GLY A 569 30.91 -23.17 -10.54
C GLY A 569 31.43 -24.56 -10.20
N LYS A 570 32.74 -24.77 -10.40
CA LYS A 570 33.42 -26.02 -10.03
C LYS A 570 33.74 -26.03 -8.53
N LEU A 571 33.17 -26.98 -7.78
CA LEU A 571 33.54 -27.19 -6.38
C LEU A 571 34.94 -27.84 -6.25
N ARG A 572 35.69 -27.41 -5.25
CA ARG A 572 36.89 -28.07 -4.72
C ARG A 572 36.77 -28.11 -3.20
N GLN A 573 37.11 -29.24 -2.59
CA GLN A 573 37.27 -29.34 -1.14
C GLN A 573 38.76 -29.15 -0.81
N LEU A 574 39.09 -28.06 -0.11
CA LEU A 574 40.47 -27.74 0.28
C LEU A 574 40.80 -28.30 1.67
N HIS A 575 39.79 -28.35 2.55
CA HIS A 575 39.85 -28.92 3.91
C HIS A 575 38.45 -29.48 4.25
N PRO A 576 38.29 -30.40 5.22
CA PRO A 576 36.96 -30.84 5.68
C PRO A 576 35.95 -29.74 6.03
N ASN A 577 36.43 -28.54 6.37
CA ASN A 577 35.60 -27.37 6.70
C ASN A 577 35.73 -26.23 5.68
N LEU A 578 36.54 -26.38 4.62
CA LEU A 578 36.80 -25.32 3.63
C LEU A 578 36.55 -25.84 2.21
N LEU A 579 35.57 -25.22 1.56
CA LEU A 579 35.22 -25.43 0.17
C LEU A 579 35.62 -24.21 -0.67
N GLU A 580 35.86 -24.41 -1.96
CA GLU A 580 36.09 -23.37 -2.94
C GLU A 580 35.19 -23.63 -4.15
N ILE A 581 34.30 -22.69 -4.49
CA ILE A 581 33.55 -22.67 -5.75
C ILE A 581 34.33 -21.80 -6.73
N VAL A 582 34.75 -22.36 -7.86
CA VAL A 582 35.55 -21.66 -8.87
C VAL A 582 34.72 -21.34 -10.11
N GLN A 583 34.73 -20.07 -10.50
CA GLN A 583 34.13 -19.53 -11.72
C GLN A 583 35.24 -19.01 -12.68
N PRO A 584 34.90 -18.61 -13.93
CA PRO A 584 35.91 -18.19 -14.92
C PRO A 584 36.77 -16.98 -14.49
N THR A 585 36.17 -15.96 -13.86
CA THR A 585 36.87 -14.72 -13.48
C THR A 585 37.01 -14.50 -11.96
N ALA A 586 36.34 -15.32 -11.15
CA ALA A 586 36.35 -15.22 -9.69
C ALA A 586 36.23 -16.59 -9.00
N ARG A 587 36.43 -16.62 -7.69
CA ARG A 587 36.24 -17.80 -6.83
C ARG A 587 35.61 -17.39 -5.50
N MET A 588 34.92 -18.31 -4.83
CA MET A 588 34.38 -18.08 -3.49
C MET A 588 34.83 -19.20 -2.57
N LYS A 589 35.48 -18.84 -1.46
CA LYS A 589 35.81 -19.74 -0.35
C LYS A 589 34.64 -19.77 0.62
N LEU A 590 34.19 -20.98 0.98
CA LEU A 590 33.15 -21.23 1.98
C LEU A 590 33.79 -21.98 3.15
N LEU A 591 33.99 -21.31 4.27
CA LEU A 591 34.43 -21.89 5.53
C LEU A 591 33.20 -22.19 6.37
N THR A 592 32.86 -23.46 6.58
CA THR A 592 31.72 -23.86 7.43
C THR A 592 32.22 -24.55 8.70
N LEU A 593 31.88 -23.95 9.84
CA LEU A 593 32.07 -24.49 11.19
C LEU A 593 30.72 -24.92 11.75
N THR A 594 30.71 -25.86 12.70
CA THR A 594 29.48 -26.35 13.31
C THR A 594 29.64 -26.60 14.80
N SER A 595 28.53 -26.65 15.52
CA SER A 595 28.43 -27.07 16.93
C SER A 595 29.04 -28.44 17.22
N GLU A 596 28.95 -29.36 16.24
CA GLU A 596 29.46 -30.72 16.40
C GLU A 596 30.98 -30.82 16.30
N ILE A 597 31.55 -31.77 17.05
CA ILE A 597 32.99 -32.07 17.06
C ILE A 597 33.43 -32.69 15.72
N GLU A 598 32.52 -33.36 15.02
CA GLU A 598 32.76 -33.90 13.67
C GLU A 598 32.72 -32.79 12.61
N SER A 599 33.36 -33.01 11.46
CA SER A 599 33.19 -32.10 10.32
C SER A 599 31.84 -32.35 9.64
N PRO A 600 31.18 -31.30 9.11
CA PRO A 600 29.89 -31.47 8.48
C PRO A 600 29.97 -32.41 7.28
N GLN A 601 28.89 -33.16 7.06
CA GLN A 601 28.81 -34.05 5.91
C GLN A 601 28.57 -33.22 4.64
N ILE A 602 29.46 -33.37 3.67
CA ILE A 602 29.37 -32.73 2.37
C ILE A 602 28.83 -33.74 1.37
N VAL A 603 27.67 -33.43 0.78
CA VAL A 603 27.06 -34.20 -0.30
C VAL A 603 27.01 -33.33 -1.55
N GLN A 604 27.41 -33.91 -2.68
CA GLN A 604 27.17 -33.33 -3.99
C GLN A 604 26.05 -34.10 -4.67
N ASP A 605 25.08 -33.37 -5.23
CA ASP A 605 23.98 -33.90 -6.04
C ASP A 605 23.79 -33.03 -7.29
N PHE A 606 22.83 -33.40 -8.13
CA PHE A 606 22.42 -32.67 -9.32
C PHE A 606 21.34 -31.62 -8.98
N GLY A 607 21.39 -30.47 -9.64
CA GLY A 607 20.31 -29.48 -9.66
C GLY A 607 20.05 -28.93 -11.06
N LEU A 608 18.96 -28.18 -11.20
CA LEU A 608 18.64 -27.39 -12.40
C LEU A 608 18.54 -25.91 -12.03
N PHE A 609 18.96 -25.05 -12.95
CA PHE A 609 18.94 -23.59 -12.85
C PHE A 609 18.54 -22.96 -14.18
N THR A 610 17.88 -21.81 -14.18
CA THR A 610 17.26 -21.22 -15.38
C THR A 610 17.81 -19.82 -15.74
N PRO A 611 18.98 -19.72 -16.39
CA PRO A 611 19.63 -18.43 -16.62
C PRO A 611 18.89 -17.51 -17.60
N LYS A 612 18.20 -18.03 -18.63
CA LYS A 612 17.56 -17.19 -19.66
C LYS A 612 16.20 -17.65 -20.19
N SER A 613 15.98 -18.96 -20.29
CA SER A 613 14.75 -19.52 -20.87
C SER A 613 14.60 -21.03 -20.66
N LYS A 614 15.71 -21.76 -20.52
CA LYS A 614 15.74 -23.21 -20.34
C LYS A 614 16.57 -23.59 -19.13
N GLY A 615 16.11 -24.58 -18.37
CA GLY A 615 16.87 -25.21 -17.30
C GLY A 615 18.19 -25.81 -17.81
N VAL A 616 19.29 -25.45 -17.17
CA VAL A 616 20.62 -26.04 -17.35
C VAL A 616 21.01 -26.80 -16.07
N PRO A 617 21.79 -27.88 -16.18
CA PRO A 617 22.38 -28.54 -15.03
C PRO A 617 23.27 -27.60 -14.20
N VAL A 618 23.12 -27.68 -12.89
CA VAL A 618 24.04 -27.11 -11.89
C VAL A 618 24.39 -28.17 -10.85
N ASN A 619 25.39 -27.89 -10.02
CA ASN A 619 25.72 -28.75 -8.89
C ASN A 619 24.90 -28.33 -7.68
N ASN A 620 24.42 -29.29 -6.90
CA ASN A 620 23.80 -29.06 -5.60
C ASN A 620 24.79 -29.48 -4.50
N LEU A 621 25.17 -28.55 -3.64
CA LEU A 621 26.03 -28.76 -2.48
C LEU A 621 25.16 -28.78 -1.23
N GLN A 622 25.24 -29.86 -0.46
CA GLN A 622 24.61 -29.96 0.86
C GLN A 622 25.66 -30.10 1.96
N ILE A 623 25.49 -29.35 3.04
CA ILE A 623 26.38 -29.35 4.21
C ILE A 623 25.53 -29.65 5.44
N GLY A 624 25.72 -30.81 6.10
CA GLY A 624 24.74 -31.29 7.08
C GLY A 624 25.29 -31.98 8.33
N GLN A 625 24.38 -32.10 9.30
CA GLN A 625 24.51 -32.83 10.57
C GLN A 625 23.36 -33.84 10.66
N ARG A 626 23.61 -35.05 11.20
CA ARG A 626 22.62 -36.13 11.28
C ARG A 626 22.30 -36.52 12.72
N ASP A 627 21.06 -36.91 12.97
CA ASP A 627 20.58 -37.41 14.27
C ASP A 627 20.79 -36.35 15.39
N VAL A 628 20.61 -35.08 15.04
CA VAL A 628 20.81 -33.91 15.91
C VAL A 628 19.49 -33.28 16.30
N ARG A 629 19.38 -32.84 17.56
CA ARG A 629 18.18 -32.14 18.10
C ARG A 629 18.34 -30.62 18.08
N ASN A 630 19.54 -30.15 18.36
CA ASN A 630 19.91 -28.75 18.26
C ASN A 630 21.34 -28.66 17.78
N GLY A 631 21.70 -27.48 17.28
CA GLY A 631 23.03 -27.22 16.76
C GLY A 631 23.13 -25.83 16.18
N LEU A 632 24.23 -25.59 15.49
CA LEU A 632 24.37 -24.47 14.58
C LEU A 632 25.41 -24.73 13.49
N PHE A 633 25.26 -24.02 12.38
CA PHE A 633 26.29 -23.82 11.37
C PHE A 633 26.73 -22.36 11.39
N LEU A 634 28.04 -22.10 11.31
CA LEU A 634 28.61 -20.79 10.95
C LEU A 634 29.29 -20.95 9.60
N THR A 635 28.70 -20.37 8.56
CA THR A 635 29.27 -20.34 7.21
C THR A 635 29.80 -18.95 6.90
N VAL A 636 31.09 -18.87 6.60
CA VAL A 636 31.78 -17.65 6.19
C VAL A 636 32.07 -17.74 4.69
N MET A 637 31.58 -16.77 3.93
CA MET A 637 31.73 -16.73 2.47
C MET A 637 32.60 -15.55 2.05
N LEU A 638 33.69 -15.87 1.36
CA LEU A 638 34.78 -14.98 0.99
C LEU A 638 34.99 -15.05 -0.53
N PRO A 639 34.44 -14.11 -1.31
CA PRO A 639 34.73 -14.03 -2.74
C PRO A 639 36.11 -13.41 -2.98
N GLU A 640 36.81 -13.92 -3.98
CA GLU A 640 38.07 -13.38 -4.48
C GLU A 640 37.95 -13.23 -6.00
N SER A 641 38.36 -12.07 -6.54
CA SER A 641 38.57 -11.95 -7.98
C SER A 641 39.77 -12.80 -8.40
N GLY A 642 39.83 -13.24 -9.66
CA GLY A 642 40.92 -14.06 -10.19
C GLY A 642 42.31 -13.39 -10.18
N GLN A 643 42.40 -12.12 -9.78
CA GLN A 643 43.64 -11.35 -9.61
C GLN A 643 43.93 -10.98 -8.15
N ALA A 644 43.00 -11.27 -7.22
CA ALA A 644 43.13 -10.89 -5.82
C ALA A 644 44.27 -11.64 -5.12
N SER A 645 44.79 -11.01 -4.06
CA SER A 645 45.69 -11.68 -3.13
C SER A 645 44.97 -12.80 -2.42
N GLU A 646 45.59 -13.98 -2.33
CA GLU A 646 44.97 -15.17 -1.73
C GLU A 646 44.67 -14.95 -0.24
N VAL A 647 43.39 -15.13 0.16
CA VAL A 647 43.00 -15.12 1.56
C VAL A 647 43.59 -16.34 2.25
N GLN A 648 44.45 -16.09 3.24
CA GLN A 648 45.07 -17.09 4.09
C GLN A 648 44.12 -17.46 5.22
N LEU A 649 43.93 -18.77 5.41
CA LEU A 649 43.11 -19.35 6.46
C LEU A 649 44.02 -20.21 7.34
N SER A 650 44.10 -19.86 8.63
CA SER A 650 44.92 -20.58 9.61
C SER A 650 44.06 -21.02 10.80
N PRO A 651 44.19 -22.26 11.31
CA PRO A 651 43.45 -22.69 12.49
C PRO A 651 43.78 -21.83 13.73
N LEU A 652 42.75 -21.44 14.47
CA LEU A 652 42.91 -20.69 15.71
C LEU A 652 43.11 -21.65 16.89
N ALA A 653 44.07 -21.36 17.76
CA ALA A 653 44.38 -22.18 18.93
C ALA A 653 43.39 -21.88 20.07
N ILE A 654 42.20 -22.47 20.00
CA ILE A 654 41.16 -22.35 21.03
C ILE A 654 41.22 -23.55 22.00
N LYS A 655 40.97 -23.28 23.28
CA LYS A 655 40.86 -24.33 24.31
C LYS A 655 39.60 -25.21 24.11
N ASN A 656 39.52 -26.31 24.85
CA ASN A 656 38.35 -27.20 24.94
C ASN A 656 37.93 -27.91 23.63
N GLY A 657 38.82 -28.01 22.63
CA GLY A 657 38.52 -28.73 21.37
C GLY A 657 37.62 -27.96 20.40
N VAL A 658 37.31 -26.70 20.74
CA VAL A 658 36.55 -25.75 19.93
C VAL A 658 37.27 -25.48 18.60
N ARG A 659 36.49 -25.42 17.51
CA ARG A 659 37.00 -25.15 16.17
C ARG A 659 36.90 -23.65 15.86
N GLY A 660 38.01 -23.05 15.43
CA GLY A 660 38.02 -21.69 14.91
C GLY A 660 39.17 -21.45 13.94
N TYR A 661 39.09 -20.35 13.21
CA TYR A 661 40.06 -19.97 12.17
C TYR A 661 40.32 -18.47 12.21
N ARG A 662 41.56 -18.09 11.93
CA ARG A 662 41.94 -16.74 11.55
C ARG A 662 41.98 -16.63 10.03
N ILE A 663 41.37 -15.58 9.53
CA ILE A 663 41.20 -15.16 8.15
C ILE A 663 42.05 -13.90 7.96
N ALA A 664 42.96 -13.93 6.99
CA ALA A 664 43.92 -12.86 6.73
C ALA A 664 44.10 -12.69 5.21
N THR A 665 44.18 -11.46 4.70
CA THR A 665 44.52 -11.17 3.30
C THR A 665 46.01 -10.83 3.20
N ALA A 666 46.62 -10.94 2.00
CA ALA A 666 48.05 -10.65 1.87
C ALA A 666 48.41 -9.15 1.98
N ALA A 667 47.41 -8.26 2.17
CA ALA A 667 47.59 -6.81 2.28
C ALA A 667 47.40 -6.27 3.72
N ASP A 668 47.18 -7.15 4.70
CA ASP A 668 46.43 -6.83 5.93
C ASP A 668 46.92 -5.64 6.76
N GLU A 669 46.06 -4.61 6.81
CA GLU A 669 45.85 -3.77 8.00
C GLU A 669 44.80 -4.37 8.96
N ILE A 670 44.10 -5.47 8.59
CA ILE A 670 42.98 -6.05 9.35
C ILE A 670 42.99 -7.58 9.22
N SER A 671 42.81 -8.30 10.33
CA SER A 671 42.56 -9.75 10.38
C SER A 671 41.19 -10.06 11.00
N THR A 672 40.60 -11.19 10.64
CA THR A 672 39.33 -11.68 11.20
C THR A 672 39.53 -13.03 11.88
N GLU A 673 38.88 -13.25 13.01
CA GLU A 673 38.80 -14.54 13.69
C GLU A 673 37.35 -14.99 13.82
N VAL A 674 37.08 -16.27 13.59
CA VAL A 674 35.76 -16.89 13.72
C VAL A 674 35.86 -18.21 14.48
N ALA A 675 34.86 -18.50 15.32
CA ALA A 675 34.76 -19.77 16.05
C ALA A 675 33.33 -20.16 16.37
N VAL A 676 33.13 -21.46 16.63
CA VAL A 676 31.86 -22.06 17.04
C VAL A 676 32.07 -22.99 18.24
N GLY A 677 31.20 -22.86 19.25
CA GLY A 677 31.17 -23.69 20.45
C GLY A 677 29.74 -23.94 20.94
N ASN A 678 29.59 -24.79 21.96
CA ASN A 678 28.29 -25.26 22.44
C ASN A 678 27.79 -24.51 23.68
N GLY A 679 28.04 -23.20 23.74
CA GLY A 679 27.82 -22.41 24.97
C GLY A 679 28.92 -22.62 26.04
N GLU A 680 29.97 -23.36 25.70
CA GLU A 680 31.16 -23.51 26.54
C GLU A 680 32.11 -22.33 26.40
N LEU A 681 32.93 -22.06 27.43
CA LEU A 681 33.94 -21.01 27.36
C LEU A 681 34.98 -21.28 26.27
N MET A 682 34.88 -20.54 25.17
CA MET A 682 35.91 -20.38 24.16
C MET A 682 36.96 -19.38 24.66
N ALA A 683 38.24 -19.68 24.43
CA ALA A 683 39.34 -18.76 24.73
C ALA A 683 40.44 -18.87 23.68
N ALA A 684 40.62 -17.79 22.92
CA ALA A 684 41.72 -17.54 21.99
C ALA A 684 42.80 -16.69 22.70
N PRO A 685 43.91 -16.32 22.03
CA PRO A 685 44.96 -15.51 22.65
C PRO A 685 44.52 -14.12 23.12
N ASN A 686 43.63 -13.45 22.38
CA ASN A 686 43.26 -12.04 22.58
C ASN A 686 41.82 -11.85 23.08
N TRP A 687 41.01 -12.91 23.14
CA TRP A 687 39.61 -12.85 23.54
C TRP A 687 39.10 -14.18 24.12
N GLN A 688 38.03 -14.10 24.90
CA GLN A 688 37.28 -15.22 25.47
C GLN A 688 35.77 -14.92 25.49
N THR A 689 34.94 -15.93 25.31
CA THR A 689 33.47 -15.79 25.27
C THR A 689 32.79 -17.13 25.54
N ASP A 690 31.55 -17.11 26.02
CA ASP A 690 30.66 -18.27 26.12
C ASP A 690 29.64 -18.35 24.97
N ALA A 691 29.72 -17.45 23.99
CA ALA A 691 28.82 -17.42 22.84
C ALA A 691 28.82 -18.75 22.06
N ARG A 692 27.71 -19.06 21.37
CA ARG A 692 27.63 -20.24 20.51
C ARG A 692 28.44 -20.06 19.22
N ALA A 693 28.44 -18.85 18.67
CA ALA A 693 29.34 -18.45 17.59
C ALA A 693 29.91 -17.05 17.87
N VAL A 694 31.12 -16.79 17.37
CA VAL A 694 31.82 -15.51 17.54
C VAL A 694 32.56 -15.12 16.26
N TRP A 695 32.55 -13.83 15.97
CA TRP A 695 33.43 -13.17 14.99
C TRP A 695 34.14 -12.00 15.68
N VAL A 696 35.44 -11.89 15.51
CA VAL A 696 36.26 -10.79 16.02
C VAL A 696 37.13 -10.26 14.90
N GLN A 697 37.03 -8.97 14.61
CA GLN A 697 37.87 -8.29 13.64
C GLN A 697 38.89 -7.42 14.39
N MET A 698 40.17 -7.57 14.04
CA MET A 698 41.29 -6.88 14.68
C MET A 698 42.13 -6.15 13.63
N THR A 699 42.54 -4.92 13.90
CA THR A 699 43.53 -4.18 13.09
C THR A 699 44.94 -4.74 13.29
N ALA A 700 45.89 -4.33 12.44
CA ALA A 700 47.26 -4.85 12.43
C ALA A 700 48.08 -4.53 13.71
N ASP A 701 47.66 -3.57 14.52
CA ASP A 701 48.22 -3.32 15.86
C ASP A 701 47.58 -4.19 16.97
N GLY A 702 46.60 -5.02 16.62
CA GLY A 702 45.87 -5.92 17.51
C GLY A 702 44.57 -5.36 18.07
N GLN A 703 44.21 -4.10 17.82
CA GLN A 703 42.97 -3.51 18.35
C GLN A 703 41.72 -4.10 17.69
N ILE A 704 40.69 -4.40 18.47
CA ILE A 704 39.39 -4.85 17.98
C ILE A 704 38.68 -3.68 17.27
N SER A 705 38.30 -3.94 16.02
CA SER A 705 37.49 -3.05 15.16
C SER A 705 36.05 -3.55 14.98
N GLY A 706 35.79 -4.82 15.27
CA GLY A 706 34.45 -5.40 15.22
C GLY A 706 34.33 -6.65 16.09
N VAL A 707 33.16 -6.87 16.67
CA VAL A 707 32.83 -8.08 17.44
C VAL A 707 31.38 -8.49 17.21
N MET A 708 31.16 -9.78 17.01
CA MET A 708 29.84 -10.41 17.01
C MET A 708 29.88 -11.59 17.97
N ILE A 709 28.90 -11.66 18.85
CA ILE A 709 28.59 -12.85 19.64
C ILE A 709 27.17 -13.29 19.34
N ASN A 710 26.97 -14.59 19.11
CA ASN A 710 25.65 -15.20 18.93
C ASN A 710 25.28 -15.99 20.20
N THR A 711 24.14 -15.65 20.78
CA THR A 711 23.54 -16.33 21.93
C THR A 711 24.53 -16.57 23.09
N GLY A 712 25.21 -15.52 23.55
CA GLY A 712 26.21 -15.55 24.63
C GLY A 712 25.89 -14.62 25.80
N THR A 713 26.47 -14.88 26.98
CA THR A 713 26.34 -14.02 28.18
C THR A 713 27.61 -13.23 28.48
N PHE A 714 28.72 -13.51 27.79
CA PHE A 714 30.05 -13.00 28.13
C PHE A 714 30.95 -12.84 26.91
N PHE A 715 31.63 -11.69 26.81
CA PHE A 715 32.78 -11.49 25.93
C PHE A 715 33.85 -10.69 26.68
N SER A 716 35.11 -11.06 26.55
CA SER A 716 36.22 -10.38 27.24
C SER A 716 37.48 -10.41 26.38
N SER A 717 38.22 -9.31 26.39
CA SER A 717 39.43 -9.04 25.59
C SER A 717 40.37 -8.14 26.39
N ASP A 718 41.57 -7.89 25.87
CA ASP A 718 42.52 -6.97 26.50
C ASP A 718 42.04 -5.49 26.52
N GLU A 719 41.10 -5.11 25.63
CA GLU A 719 40.53 -3.75 25.56
C GLU A 719 39.26 -3.56 26.39
N PHE A 720 38.39 -4.56 26.41
CA PHE A 720 37.09 -4.48 27.06
C PHE A 720 36.46 -5.83 27.40
N GLU A 721 35.50 -5.78 28.33
CA GLU A 721 34.69 -6.89 28.79
C GLU A 721 33.20 -6.50 28.79
N LEU A 722 32.36 -7.41 28.30
CA LEU A 722 30.90 -7.34 28.27
C LEU A 722 30.34 -8.56 29.02
N ARG A 723 29.40 -8.33 29.93
CA ARG A 723 28.61 -9.36 30.60
C ARG A 723 27.13 -9.03 30.49
N PHE A 724 26.31 -10.06 30.33
CA PHE A 724 24.86 -9.98 30.24
C PHE A 724 24.25 -10.94 31.24
N GLU A 725 23.14 -10.55 31.89
CA GLU A 725 22.38 -11.42 32.79
C GLU A 725 21.71 -12.60 32.05
N ILE A 726 21.47 -12.43 30.74
CA ILE A 726 20.80 -13.39 29.85
C ILE A 726 21.61 -13.59 28.56
N PRO A 727 21.43 -14.70 27.83
CA PRO A 727 22.02 -14.86 26.50
C PRO A 727 21.48 -13.81 25.53
N VAL A 728 22.38 -13.16 24.80
CA VAL A 728 22.06 -12.17 23.75
C VAL A 728 22.84 -12.47 22.48
N THR A 729 22.33 -12.00 21.34
CA THR A 729 23.13 -11.87 20.12
C THR A 729 23.49 -10.40 19.96
N LEU A 730 24.77 -10.09 19.81
CA LEU A 730 25.28 -8.72 19.72
C LEU A 730 26.22 -8.61 18.54
N MET A 731 26.04 -7.58 17.72
CA MET A 731 27.01 -7.15 16.71
C MET A 731 27.43 -5.71 17.02
N LEU A 732 28.73 -5.45 17.08
CA LEU A 732 29.32 -4.13 17.25
C LEU A 732 30.43 -3.90 16.23
N SER A 733 30.47 -2.68 15.72
CA SER A 733 31.51 -2.15 14.83
C SER A 733 32.08 -0.87 15.41
N ARG A 734 33.40 -0.71 15.33
CA ARG A 734 34.11 0.48 15.80
C ARG A 734 34.11 1.54 14.70
N THR A 735 33.95 2.79 15.12
CA THR A 735 33.97 4.00 14.28
C THR A 735 35.01 4.98 14.81
N ALA A 736 35.20 6.09 14.12
CA ALA A 736 36.00 7.22 14.62
C ALA A 736 35.44 7.85 15.93
N PHE A 737 34.18 7.58 16.30
CA PHE A 737 33.48 8.25 17.41
C PHE A 737 33.01 7.33 18.55
N GLY A 738 33.29 6.03 18.46
CA GLY A 738 32.85 5.02 19.42
C GLY A 738 32.39 3.74 18.72
N TRP A 739 31.46 3.01 19.32
CA TRP A 739 30.94 1.75 18.79
C TRP A 739 29.47 1.85 18.39
N GLN A 740 29.09 1.17 17.31
CA GLN A 740 27.72 1.12 16.80
C GLN A 740 27.38 -0.28 16.28
N GLY A 741 26.12 -0.68 16.41
CA GLY A 741 25.64 -1.98 15.93
C GLY A 741 24.24 -2.31 16.43
N PHE A 742 23.99 -3.58 16.70
CA PHE A 742 22.67 -4.09 17.04
C PHE A 742 22.76 -5.14 18.14
N LEU A 743 21.88 -4.98 19.13
CA LEU A 743 21.66 -5.95 20.20
C LEU A 743 20.34 -6.67 19.93
N ASP A 744 20.36 -7.99 19.93
CA ASP A 744 19.19 -8.85 19.86
C ASP A 744 19.02 -9.59 21.20
N ALA A 745 17.92 -9.29 21.88
CA ALA A 745 17.62 -9.77 23.23
C ALA A 745 16.09 -9.84 23.44
N PRO A 746 15.58 -10.82 24.20
CA PRO A 746 14.15 -10.89 24.50
C PRO A 746 13.64 -9.61 25.21
N PRO A 747 12.34 -9.27 25.08
CA PRO A 747 11.76 -8.02 25.59
C PRO A 747 11.52 -8.02 27.12
N VAL A 748 12.55 -8.40 27.87
CA VAL A 748 12.62 -8.41 29.33
C VAL A 748 13.65 -7.37 29.78
N ASN A 749 13.59 -6.95 31.04
CA ASN A 749 14.67 -6.16 31.63
C ASN A 749 15.84 -7.09 31.97
N PHE A 750 17.07 -6.69 31.66
CA PHE A 750 18.28 -7.42 32.03
C PHE A 750 19.45 -6.47 32.30
N GLU A 751 20.36 -6.89 33.16
CA GLU A 751 21.62 -6.16 33.40
C GLU A 751 22.65 -6.45 32.31
N MET A 752 23.31 -5.38 31.84
CA MET A 752 24.55 -5.43 31.06
C MET A 752 25.66 -4.75 31.85
N GLU A 753 26.76 -5.46 32.12
CA GLU A 753 27.97 -4.91 32.72
C GLU A 753 29.06 -4.76 31.66
N ILE A 754 29.72 -3.62 31.65
CA ILE A 754 30.71 -3.22 30.66
C ILE A 754 31.95 -2.71 31.39
N SER A 755 33.12 -3.25 31.08
CA SER A 755 34.40 -2.76 31.62
C SER A 755 35.38 -2.47 30.48
N GLY A 756 36.25 -1.46 30.64
CA GLY A 756 37.33 -1.15 29.69
C GLY A 756 37.16 0.18 28.95
N ILE A 757 37.50 0.23 27.67
CA ILE A 757 37.67 1.47 26.89
C ILE A 757 36.38 2.24 26.53
N PHE A 758 35.19 1.77 26.92
CA PHE A 758 33.93 2.43 26.60
C PHE A 758 33.72 3.72 27.42
N GLN A 759 33.97 4.87 26.81
CA GLN A 759 33.65 6.19 27.35
C GLN A 759 32.68 6.93 26.42
N GLY A 760 31.50 7.28 26.90
CA GLY A 760 30.51 8.04 26.13
C GLY A 760 29.08 7.84 26.61
N ALA A 761 28.13 8.37 25.83
CA ALA A 761 26.72 8.09 26.04
C ALA A 761 26.39 6.71 25.47
N PHE A 762 25.54 5.96 26.18
CA PHE A 762 24.97 4.71 25.71
C PHE A 762 23.58 5.00 25.15
N GLN A 763 23.26 4.47 23.98
CA GLN A 763 21.91 4.48 23.44
C GLN A 763 21.48 3.09 23.00
N LEU A 764 20.29 2.67 23.41
CA LEU A 764 19.59 1.49 22.91
C LEU A 764 18.27 1.96 22.26
N GLN A 765 17.95 1.46 21.07
CA GLN A 765 16.77 1.90 20.30
C GLN A 765 16.72 3.44 20.09
N ARG A 766 17.88 4.09 19.93
CA ARG A 766 18.05 5.56 19.84
C ARG A 766 17.50 6.32 21.07
N ARG A 767 17.54 5.69 22.25
CA ARG A 767 17.21 6.28 23.56
C ARG A 767 18.43 6.19 24.46
N GLU A 768 18.77 7.30 25.10
CA GLU A 768 19.86 7.34 26.09
C GLU A 768 19.58 6.38 27.25
N VAL A 769 20.52 5.49 27.52
CA VAL A 769 20.50 4.55 28.65
C VAL A 769 21.42 5.10 29.72
N VAL A 770 20.83 5.60 30.80
CA VAL A 770 21.59 6.12 31.95
C VAL A 770 22.12 4.94 32.77
N PRO A 771 23.44 4.85 33.03
CA PRO A 771 23.99 3.82 33.89
C PRO A 771 23.50 3.99 35.34
N PHE A 772 23.05 2.90 35.95
CA PHE A 772 22.64 2.91 37.36
C PHE A 772 23.81 2.67 38.31
N TYR A 773 24.94 2.21 37.79
CA TYR A 773 26.20 2.03 38.52
C TYR A 773 27.39 2.34 37.60
N SER A 774 28.38 3.06 38.11
CA SER A 774 29.69 3.22 37.47
C SER A 774 30.77 3.38 38.54
N ASP A 775 31.78 2.51 38.53
CA ASP A 775 32.96 2.55 39.42
C ASP A 775 34.18 1.99 38.68
N ARG A 776 35.35 2.61 38.86
CA ARG A 776 36.67 2.11 38.40
C ARG A 776 36.78 1.65 36.93
N GLY A 777 35.93 2.17 36.03
CA GLY A 777 35.91 1.77 34.62
C GLY A 777 34.94 0.62 34.29
N THR A 778 34.18 0.13 35.28
CA THR A 778 33.03 -0.76 35.11
C THR A 778 31.74 0.06 35.16
N THR A 779 30.84 -0.18 34.22
CA THR A 779 29.54 0.49 34.08
C THR A 779 28.44 -0.57 33.96
N LYS A 780 27.36 -0.44 34.72
CA LYS A 780 26.18 -1.32 34.62
C LYS A 780 24.98 -0.56 34.07
N LEU A 781 24.36 -1.16 33.06
CA LEU A 781 23.19 -0.66 32.33
C LEU A 781 22.01 -1.59 32.58
N LEU A 782 20.80 -1.03 32.62
CA LEU A 782 19.56 -1.80 32.61
C LEU A 782 18.95 -1.67 31.22
N LEU A 783 18.91 -2.77 30.46
CA LEU A 783 18.45 -2.82 29.08
C LEU A 783 17.10 -3.51 28.95
N ASN A 784 16.41 -3.30 27.83
CA ASN A 784 15.14 -3.96 27.52
C ASN A 784 14.99 -4.21 26.01
N GLY A 785 14.96 -5.49 25.62
CA GLY A 785 14.70 -5.93 24.23
C GLY A 785 15.79 -5.59 23.21
N SER A 786 15.54 -6.00 21.96
CA SER A 786 16.41 -5.78 20.81
C SER A 786 16.42 -4.34 20.28
N GLY A 787 17.48 -3.93 19.59
CA GLY A 787 17.54 -2.71 18.80
C GLY A 787 18.96 -2.21 18.51
N PRO A 788 19.08 -1.09 17.78
CA PRO A 788 20.33 -0.32 17.64
C PRO A 788 21.02 -0.08 18.98
N LEU A 789 22.32 -0.37 19.04
CA LEU A 789 23.18 -0.08 20.17
C LEU A 789 24.31 0.86 19.72
N GLU A 790 24.44 2.00 20.38
CA GLU A 790 25.42 3.06 20.09
C GLU A 790 26.14 3.45 21.39
N ILE A 791 27.47 3.53 21.38
CA ILE A 791 28.32 3.71 22.57
C ILE A 791 29.42 4.75 22.29
N GLY A 792 29.17 6.02 22.63
CA GLY A 792 30.04 7.16 22.29
C GLY A 792 29.24 8.45 22.08
N ALA A 793 29.55 9.21 21.02
CA ALA A 793 28.81 10.42 20.63
C ALA A 793 28.93 10.69 19.11
N ASN A 794 28.04 11.50 18.52
CA ASN A 794 28.13 11.95 17.12
C ASN A 794 28.14 10.84 16.05
N PHE A 795 27.42 9.74 16.27
CA PHE A 795 27.26 8.68 15.28
C PHE A 795 26.46 9.10 14.04
N HIS A 796 26.76 8.46 12.91
CA HIS A 796 25.72 8.17 11.93
C HIS A 796 24.77 7.15 12.57
N PRO A 797 23.48 7.47 12.80
CA PRO A 797 22.59 6.57 13.51
C PRO A 797 22.51 5.22 12.81
N VAL A 798 22.46 4.13 13.56
CA VAL A 798 22.27 2.79 12.97
C VAL A 798 20.98 2.82 12.15
N GLU A 799 21.10 2.56 10.85
CA GLU A 799 19.99 2.51 9.93
C GLU A 799 19.17 1.25 10.23
N LEU A 800 17.86 1.44 10.31
CA LEU A 800 16.89 0.35 10.38
C LEU A 800 16.06 0.41 9.09
N PRO A 801 15.48 -0.72 8.65
CA PRO A 801 14.39 -0.70 7.69
C PRO A 801 13.36 0.33 8.14
N GLU A 802 12.97 1.25 7.27
CA GLU A 802 11.87 2.16 7.62
C GLU A 802 10.59 1.30 7.73
N PRO A 803 10.00 1.13 8.94
CA PRO A 803 8.78 0.35 9.07
C PRO A 803 7.71 1.02 8.24
N PHE A 804 7.04 0.28 7.36
CA PHE A 804 6.12 0.90 6.41
C PHE A 804 4.99 1.60 7.16
N ARG A 805 5.03 2.93 7.13
CA ARG A 805 3.91 3.76 7.55
C ARG A 805 3.01 3.90 6.34
N ARG A 806 1.86 3.20 6.37
CA ARG A 806 0.72 3.51 5.49
C ARG A 806 0.59 5.02 5.44
N SER A 807 0.67 5.57 4.22
CA SER A 807 0.46 7.00 4.02
C SER A 807 -0.87 7.33 4.69
N PRO A 808 -0.88 8.21 5.70
CA PRO A 808 -2.10 8.44 6.45
C PRO A 808 -3.14 8.94 5.47
N ASP A 809 -4.36 8.41 5.57
CA ASP A 809 -5.54 8.88 4.84
C ASP A 809 -5.46 10.41 4.71
N LEU A 810 -5.41 10.92 3.48
CA LEU A 810 -5.10 12.33 3.23
C LEU A 810 -6.18 13.21 3.82
N LEU A 811 -7.43 12.74 3.85
CA LEU A 811 -8.56 13.43 4.48
C LEU A 811 -8.31 13.58 5.99
N GLY A 812 -8.07 12.47 6.70
CA GLY A 812 -7.78 12.44 8.12
C GLY A 812 -6.46 13.11 8.51
N TRP A 813 -5.44 13.08 7.64
CA TRP A 813 -4.18 13.82 7.84
C TRP A 813 -4.38 15.32 7.69
N LEU A 814 -5.10 15.75 6.64
CA LEU A 814 -5.36 17.17 6.36
C LEU A 814 -6.29 17.76 7.42
N ALA A 815 -7.28 17.00 7.91
CA ALA A 815 -8.15 17.37 9.02
C ALA A 815 -7.39 17.59 10.34
N ARG A 816 -6.19 17.00 10.49
CA ARG A 816 -5.30 17.23 11.64
C ARG A 816 -4.34 18.43 11.45
N GLN A 817 -4.26 19.03 10.27
CA GLN A 817 -3.36 20.17 10.02
C GLN A 817 -3.98 21.51 10.49
N PRO A 818 -3.26 22.37 11.24
CA PRO A 818 -3.77 23.67 11.68
C PRO A 818 -4.22 24.59 10.53
N ASN A 819 -3.50 24.53 9.40
CA ASN A 819 -3.76 25.32 8.19
C ASN A 819 -4.12 24.42 6.99
N SER A 820 -5.00 23.43 7.18
CA SER A 820 -5.46 22.48 6.14
C SER A 820 -5.65 23.09 4.74
N ARG A 821 -6.33 24.24 4.63
CA ARG A 821 -6.57 24.93 3.34
C ARG A 821 -5.31 25.45 2.66
N GLU A 822 -4.30 25.85 3.42
CA GLU A 822 -3.01 26.33 2.89
C GLU A 822 -2.15 25.15 2.45
N VAL A 823 -2.07 24.12 3.29
CA VAL A 823 -1.36 22.87 2.97
C VAL A 823 -1.90 22.23 1.69
N TYR A 824 -3.24 22.14 1.56
CA TYR A 824 -3.91 21.63 0.35
C TYR A 824 -3.57 22.42 -0.92
N ARG A 825 -3.38 23.74 -0.82
CA ARG A 825 -3.03 24.60 -1.98
C ARG A 825 -1.60 24.42 -2.47
N TYR A 826 -0.71 23.93 -1.62
CA TYR A 826 0.69 23.66 -1.95
C TYR A 826 0.97 22.17 -2.19
N TRP A 827 -0.05 21.32 -2.10
CA TRP A 827 0.07 19.91 -2.49
C TRP A 827 0.24 19.78 -4.00
N PRO A 828 1.14 18.89 -4.47
CA PRO A 828 1.14 18.41 -5.85
C PRO A 828 -0.24 17.89 -6.27
N ASP A 829 -0.59 18.05 -7.54
CA ASP A 829 -1.93 17.75 -8.07
C ASP A 829 -2.37 16.30 -7.78
N TYR A 830 -1.43 15.35 -7.81
CA TYR A 830 -1.65 13.96 -7.37
C TYR A 830 -2.31 13.89 -5.98
N TYR A 831 -1.76 14.56 -4.95
CA TYR A 831 -2.32 14.53 -3.60
C TYR A 831 -3.64 15.31 -3.50
N GLN A 832 -3.80 16.40 -4.26
CA GLN A 832 -5.06 17.14 -4.31
C GLN A 832 -6.20 16.28 -4.85
N ILE A 833 -5.93 15.50 -5.91
CA ILE A 833 -6.88 14.60 -6.58
C ILE A 833 -7.12 13.35 -5.74
N THR A 834 -6.09 12.71 -5.18
CA THR A 834 -6.26 11.57 -4.26
C THR A 834 -7.10 11.95 -3.03
N HIS A 835 -6.90 13.15 -2.45
CA HIS A 835 -7.76 13.65 -1.38
C HIS A 835 -9.21 13.91 -1.83
N GLN A 836 -9.43 14.45 -3.04
CA GLN A 836 -10.79 14.58 -3.58
C GLN A 836 -11.46 13.22 -3.77
N ASN A 837 -10.71 12.21 -4.22
CA ASN A 837 -11.21 10.85 -4.40
C ASN A 837 -11.52 10.17 -3.06
N GLN A 838 -10.65 10.32 -2.04
CA GLN A 838 -10.92 9.84 -0.68
C GLN A 838 -12.15 10.51 -0.08
N LEU A 839 -12.31 11.83 -0.24
CA LEU A 839 -13.53 12.54 0.16
C LEU A 839 -14.79 11.99 -0.54
N MET A 840 -14.71 11.72 -1.85
CA MET A 840 -15.82 11.14 -2.62
C MET A 840 -16.09 9.67 -2.27
N GLN A 841 -15.06 8.90 -1.89
CA GLN A 841 -15.17 7.51 -1.45
C GLN A 841 -15.80 7.42 -0.05
N GLU A 842 -15.35 8.24 0.90
CA GLU A 842 -15.97 8.37 2.22
C GLU A 842 -17.42 8.87 2.12
N PHE A 843 -17.70 9.83 1.23
CA PHE A 843 -19.07 10.25 0.96
C PHE A 843 -19.93 9.14 0.33
N ARG A 844 -19.41 8.41 -0.67
CA ARG A 844 -20.09 7.24 -1.27
C ARG A 844 -20.35 6.16 -0.23
N SER A 845 -19.37 5.87 0.62
CA SER A 845 -19.46 4.92 1.73
C SER A 845 -20.52 5.34 2.74
N GLY A 846 -20.49 6.60 3.19
CA GLY A 846 -21.47 7.18 4.10
C GLY A 846 -22.90 7.15 3.53
N VAL A 847 -23.09 7.46 2.24
CA VAL A 847 -24.38 7.35 1.55
C VAL A 847 -24.82 5.88 1.44
N ALA A 848 -23.93 4.96 1.05
CA ALA A 848 -24.25 3.53 0.96
C ALA A 848 -24.59 2.94 2.33
N THR A 849 -23.85 3.27 3.40
CA THR A 849 -24.16 2.90 4.78
C THR A 849 -25.47 3.51 5.25
N ALA A 850 -25.76 4.77 4.94
CA ALA A 850 -27.03 5.41 5.27
C ALA A 850 -28.21 4.73 4.56
N ILE A 851 -28.05 4.36 3.28
CA ILE A 851 -29.06 3.65 2.48
C ILE A 851 -29.24 2.21 2.98
N HIS A 852 -28.17 1.48 3.26
CA HIS A 852 -28.25 0.14 3.86
C HIS A 852 -28.91 0.17 5.23
N ARG A 853 -28.56 1.15 6.07
CA ARG A 853 -29.20 1.35 7.38
C ARG A 853 -30.68 1.68 7.24
N PHE A 854 -31.04 2.58 6.32
CA PHE A 854 -32.43 2.94 6.04
C PHE A 854 -33.24 1.76 5.47
N ARG A 855 -32.64 0.95 4.58
CA ARG A 855 -33.20 -0.33 4.10
C ARG A 855 -33.47 -1.27 5.27
N ASP A 856 -32.43 -1.58 6.05
CA ASP A 856 -32.48 -2.56 7.14
C ASP A 856 -33.38 -2.12 8.30
N GLU A 857 -33.54 -0.80 8.53
CA GLU A 857 -34.38 -0.24 9.59
C GLU A 857 -35.84 0.03 9.15
N GLN A 858 -36.17 0.15 7.85
CA GLN A 858 -37.51 0.63 7.41
C GLN A 858 -38.21 -0.18 6.30
N PHE A 859 -37.53 -0.94 5.43
CA PHE A 859 -38.16 -1.54 4.24
C PHE A 859 -37.75 -2.99 3.95
N GLY A 860 -38.74 -3.88 3.91
CA GLY A 860 -38.55 -5.32 3.62
C GLY A 860 -38.51 -5.70 2.13
N ASP A 861 -38.51 -4.74 1.20
CA ASP A 861 -38.38 -4.98 -0.24
C ASP A 861 -37.10 -4.28 -0.76
N PRO A 862 -36.08 -5.04 -1.23
CA PRO A 862 -34.79 -4.47 -1.60
C PRO A 862 -34.82 -3.63 -2.88
N TYR A 863 -35.73 -3.90 -3.83
CA TYR A 863 -35.53 -3.43 -5.21
C TYR A 863 -35.82 -1.93 -5.41
N ALA A 864 -36.83 -1.37 -4.75
CA ALA A 864 -37.23 0.04 -4.97
C ALA A 864 -36.20 1.06 -4.44
N ILE A 865 -35.47 0.70 -3.38
CA ILE A 865 -34.44 1.55 -2.77
C ILE A 865 -33.18 1.58 -3.64
N ASP A 866 -32.77 0.42 -4.19
CA ASP A 866 -31.60 0.34 -5.07
C ASP A 866 -31.75 1.24 -6.32
N TYR A 867 -32.91 1.22 -6.99
CA TYR A 867 -33.16 2.13 -8.12
C TYR A 867 -33.13 3.62 -7.72
N THR A 868 -33.60 3.96 -6.51
CA THR A 868 -33.56 5.34 -6.00
C THR A 868 -32.12 5.75 -5.65
N ALA A 869 -31.34 4.83 -5.08
CA ALA A 869 -29.91 5.01 -4.81
C ALA A 869 -29.12 5.24 -6.11
N PHE A 870 -29.36 4.43 -7.16
CA PHE A 870 -28.75 4.61 -8.48
C PHE A 870 -29.16 5.93 -9.15
N ALA A 871 -30.41 6.40 -8.96
CA ALA A 871 -30.85 7.70 -9.48
C ALA A 871 -30.15 8.87 -8.77
N ILE A 872 -30.06 8.85 -7.44
CA ILE A 872 -29.33 9.87 -6.65
C ILE A 872 -27.83 9.84 -7.04
N TYR A 873 -27.24 8.65 -7.13
CA TYR A 873 -25.86 8.45 -7.59
C TYR A 873 -25.63 9.07 -8.98
N GLY A 874 -26.50 8.80 -9.96
CA GLY A 874 -26.40 9.37 -11.30
C GLY A 874 -26.47 10.90 -11.34
N ILE A 875 -27.38 11.50 -10.56
CA ILE A 875 -27.50 12.97 -10.45
C ILE A 875 -26.25 13.58 -9.81
N MET A 876 -25.73 12.98 -8.74
CA MET A 876 -24.54 13.47 -8.05
C MET A 876 -23.27 13.31 -8.90
N GLN A 877 -23.13 12.19 -9.61
CA GLN A 877 -22.04 11.96 -10.57
C GLN A 877 -22.08 13.01 -11.69
N GLN A 878 -23.24 13.30 -12.30
CA GLN A 878 -23.36 14.38 -13.30
C GLN A 878 -23.04 15.77 -12.73
N SER A 879 -23.35 16.03 -11.46
CA SER A 879 -23.01 17.28 -10.78
C SER A 879 -21.49 17.43 -10.54
N TYR A 880 -20.80 16.32 -10.27
CA TYR A 880 -19.34 16.26 -10.12
C TYR A 880 -18.61 16.41 -11.47
N ASN A 881 -19.12 15.75 -12.52
CA ASN A 881 -18.50 15.73 -13.85
C ASN A 881 -18.44 17.11 -14.56
N ARG A 882 -19.17 18.13 -14.07
CA ARG A 882 -19.12 19.49 -14.62
C ARG A 882 -17.97 20.28 -13.99
N ASN A 883 -16.78 20.16 -14.59
CA ASN A 883 -15.51 20.83 -14.27
C ASN A 883 -15.63 22.29 -13.79
N SER A 884 -15.91 22.50 -12.50
CA SER A 884 -15.99 23.80 -11.85
C SER A 884 -15.13 23.81 -10.59
N PRO A 885 -13.86 24.25 -10.66
CA PRO A 885 -12.91 24.21 -9.54
C PRO A 885 -13.26 25.10 -8.33
N SER A 886 -14.37 25.85 -8.38
CA SER A 886 -14.74 26.83 -7.35
C SER A 886 -15.73 26.28 -6.30
N ALA A 887 -15.16 25.75 -5.21
CA ALA A 887 -15.78 25.58 -3.90
C ALA A 887 -17.07 24.73 -3.79
N PHE A 888 -16.91 23.46 -3.40
CA PHE A 888 -18.00 22.63 -2.87
C PHE A 888 -18.56 23.20 -1.55
N TYR A 889 -19.62 24.00 -1.65
CA TYR A 889 -20.56 24.29 -0.54
C TYR A 889 -21.98 23.93 -0.97
N VAL A 890 -22.21 22.63 -1.19
CA VAL A 890 -23.51 22.09 -1.61
C VAL A 890 -24.44 22.00 -0.39
N LYS A 891 -25.21 23.06 -0.13
CA LYS A 891 -26.42 23.02 0.72
C LYS A 891 -27.64 22.88 -0.19
N ILE A 892 -28.18 21.67 -0.34
CA ILE A 892 -29.43 21.45 -1.07
C ILE A 892 -30.59 21.35 -0.06
N PRO A 893 -31.42 22.40 0.09
CA PRO A 893 -32.74 22.23 0.70
C PRO A 893 -33.59 21.38 -0.25
N HIS A 894 -34.08 20.23 0.21
CA HIS A 894 -34.94 19.36 -0.59
C HIS A 894 -36.37 19.38 -0.06
N ARG A 895 -37.31 19.27 -1.00
CA ARG A 895 -38.75 19.22 -0.73
C ARG A 895 -39.37 18.14 -1.61
N TYR A 896 -39.79 17.04 -0.99
CA TYR A 896 -40.53 16.00 -1.68
C TYR A 896 -42.04 16.18 -1.44
N GLN A 897 -42.83 15.99 -2.49
CA GLN A 897 -44.28 15.88 -2.39
C GLN A 897 -44.73 14.75 -3.32
N PHE A 898 -45.16 13.65 -2.72
CA PHE A 898 -45.80 12.54 -3.41
C PHE A 898 -47.32 12.62 -3.17
N ALA A 899 -48.12 12.37 -4.18
CA ALA A 899 -49.56 12.23 -4.05
C ALA A 899 -50.07 11.31 -5.16
N ASP A 900 -50.93 10.36 -4.81
CA ASP A 900 -51.41 9.31 -5.70
C ASP A 900 -52.77 8.75 -5.20
N ASP A 901 -53.52 8.10 -6.09
CA ASP A 901 -54.86 7.55 -5.85
C ASP A 901 -54.85 6.03 -6.05
N ALA A 902 -54.63 5.28 -4.97
CA ALA A 902 -54.56 3.82 -4.96
C ALA A 902 -55.91 3.19 -4.63
N GLY A 903 -56.73 2.96 -5.66
CA GLY A 903 -58.07 2.39 -5.53
C GLY A 903 -59.03 3.36 -4.85
N ASN A 904 -59.61 2.98 -3.71
CA ASN A 904 -60.50 3.85 -2.92
C ASN A 904 -59.75 4.78 -1.95
N TYR A 905 -58.41 4.79 -1.95
CA TYR A 905 -57.60 5.59 -1.03
C TYR A 905 -56.76 6.62 -1.78
N ARG A 906 -56.85 7.87 -1.34
CA ARG A 906 -55.98 8.97 -1.75
C ARG A 906 -54.92 9.17 -0.68
N TRP A 907 -53.65 9.07 -1.04
CA TRP A 907 -52.54 9.37 -0.15
C TRP A 907 -51.70 10.55 -0.65
N LYS A 908 -51.24 11.37 0.29
CA LYS A 908 -50.35 12.50 0.06
C LYS A 908 -49.28 12.54 1.15
N ILE A 909 -48.02 12.55 0.73
CA ILE A 909 -46.86 12.65 1.62
C ILE A 909 -46.06 13.89 1.21
N VAL A 910 -45.74 14.74 2.17
CA VAL A 910 -44.92 15.96 1.98
C VAL A 910 -43.79 15.95 2.99
N GLU A 911 -42.56 16.11 2.51
CA GLU A 911 -41.36 16.17 3.33
C GLU A 911 -40.50 17.39 2.97
N ASN A 912 -39.99 18.09 3.99
CA ASN A 912 -39.00 19.15 3.84
C ASN A 912 -37.85 18.89 4.82
N GLY A 913 -36.62 18.85 4.32
CA GLY A 913 -35.44 18.57 5.12
C GLY A 913 -34.19 19.23 4.58
N ARG A 914 -33.11 19.08 5.33
CA ARG A 914 -31.76 19.49 4.92
C ARG A 914 -30.86 18.26 4.88
N PHE A 915 -30.16 18.11 3.76
CA PHE A 915 -29.11 17.12 3.58
C PHE A 915 -27.74 17.81 3.67
N SER A 916 -26.79 17.22 4.38
CA SER A 916 -25.38 17.63 4.39
C SER A 916 -24.46 16.43 4.70
N LEU A 917 -23.17 16.59 4.40
CA LEU A 917 -22.12 15.60 4.68
C LEU A 917 -22.13 15.07 6.12
N ASP A 918 -22.50 15.91 7.08
CA ASP A 918 -22.45 15.59 8.52
C ASP A 918 -23.80 15.24 9.15
N ASP A 919 -24.95 15.44 8.46
CA ASP A 919 -26.29 15.32 9.07
C ASP A 919 -27.46 15.22 8.06
N LEU A 920 -28.52 14.51 8.45
CA LEU A 920 -29.82 14.41 7.77
C LEU A 920 -30.93 14.94 8.70
N GLU A 921 -31.35 16.19 8.50
CA GLU A 921 -32.33 16.85 9.37
C GLU A 921 -33.70 16.99 8.68
N ILE A 922 -34.65 16.11 9.02
CA ILE A 922 -36.03 16.16 8.52
C ILE A 922 -36.82 17.17 9.36
N HIS A 923 -36.96 18.40 8.85
CA HIS A 923 -37.66 19.47 9.56
C HIS A 923 -39.18 19.29 9.57
N HIS A 924 -39.78 18.77 8.50
CA HIS A 924 -41.23 18.60 8.39
C HIS A 924 -41.57 17.35 7.58
N PHE A 925 -42.38 16.47 8.14
CA PHE A 925 -43.01 15.34 7.46
C PHE A 925 -44.53 15.40 7.66
N HIS A 926 -45.31 15.17 6.62
CA HIS A 926 -46.77 15.18 6.64
C HIS A 926 -47.30 14.09 5.71
N ALA A 927 -47.85 13.02 6.30
CA ALA A 927 -48.59 11.99 5.59
C ALA A 927 -50.10 12.20 5.82
N ASP A 928 -50.89 12.05 4.77
CA ASP A 928 -52.32 12.31 4.77
C ASP A 928 -53.00 11.29 3.85
N VAL A 929 -53.82 10.41 4.43
CA VAL A 929 -54.46 9.29 3.74
C VAL A 929 -55.96 9.39 3.97
N ALA A 930 -56.74 9.51 2.91
CA ALA A 930 -58.20 9.58 2.96
C ALA A 930 -58.82 8.47 2.12
N ASP A 931 -59.92 7.89 2.60
CA ASP A 931 -60.71 6.92 1.85
C ASP A 931 -61.94 7.56 1.16
N ALA A 932 -62.51 6.85 0.20
CA ALA A 932 -63.69 7.27 -0.54
C ALA A 932 -64.97 7.41 0.32
N THR A 933 -64.98 6.90 1.55
CA THR A 933 -66.09 7.05 2.51
C THR A 933 -65.94 8.25 3.44
N GLY A 934 -64.85 9.02 3.30
CA GLY A 934 -64.59 10.23 4.06
C GLY A 934 -63.84 9.99 5.37
N ASN A 935 -63.33 8.78 5.63
CA ASN A 935 -62.40 8.58 6.74
C ASN A 935 -61.03 9.12 6.33
N ARG A 936 -60.32 9.74 7.27
CA ARG A 936 -59.02 10.36 7.03
C ARG A 936 -58.06 10.15 8.18
N PHE A 937 -56.87 9.70 7.85
CA PHE A 937 -55.73 9.59 8.74
C PHE A 937 -54.69 10.64 8.34
N THR A 938 -54.36 11.54 9.24
CA THR A 938 -53.33 12.55 9.01
C THR A 938 -52.25 12.44 10.08
N TYR A 939 -51.01 12.23 9.68
CA TYR A 939 -49.83 12.28 10.54
C TYR A 939 -48.91 13.43 10.16
N ARG A 940 -48.47 14.22 11.13
CA ARG A 940 -47.51 15.31 10.96
C ARG A 940 -46.42 15.21 12.02
N ARG A 941 -45.16 15.31 11.58
CA ARG A 941 -44.00 15.50 12.43
C ARG A 941 -43.31 16.79 12.03
N ALA A 942 -43.05 17.67 12.99
CA ALA A 942 -42.24 18.87 12.79
C ALA A 942 -41.09 18.88 13.81
N ALA A 943 -39.89 19.15 13.31
CA ALA A 943 -38.64 19.34 14.03
C ALA A 943 -38.03 20.67 13.57
N GLU A 944 -38.63 21.76 14.02
CA GLU A 944 -38.26 23.13 13.60
C GLU A 944 -36.86 23.52 14.11
N PHE A 945 -36.38 22.91 15.20
CA PHE A 945 -35.07 23.15 15.81
C PHE A 945 -34.53 21.90 16.51
N ALA A 946 -33.20 21.76 16.59
CA ALA A 946 -32.53 20.67 17.29
C ALA A 946 -33.03 20.47 18.74
N GLY A 947 -33.54 19.26 19.02
CA GLY A 947 -34.04 18.87 20.34
C GLY A 947 -35.52 19.22 20.62
N HIS A 948 -36.27 19.71 19.62
CA HIS A 948 -37.71 19.91 19.69
C HIS A 948 -38.41 19.05 18.63
N SER A 949 -39.40 18.25 19.03
CA SER A 949 -40.26 17.55 18.06
C SER A 949 -41.72 17.58 18.47
N SER A 950 -42.60 17.91 17.53
CA SER A 950 -44.04 17.76 17.66
C SER A 950 -44.55 16.72 16.69
N ASN A 951 -45.17 15.67 17.22
CA ASN A 951 -45.87 14.64 16.48
C ASN A 951 -47.37 14.84 16.69
N TYR A 952 -48.12 14.89 15.59
CA TYR A 952 -49.57 15.04 15.58
C TYR A 952 -50.17 13.95 14.71
N LEU A 953 -51.16 13.24 15.27
CA LEU A 953 -51.87 12.14 14.67
C LEU A 953 -53.37 12.45 14.76
N ASN A 954 -54.06 12.51 13.63
CA ASN A 954 -55.52 12.66 13.58
C ASN A 954 -56.14 11.47 12.86
N LEU A 955 -57.25 10.98 13.41
CA LEU A 955 -58.14 10.03 12.74
C LEU A 955 -59.56 10.62 12.76
N GLU A 956 -60.02 11.01 11.58
CA GLU A 956 -61.39 11.44 11.29
C GLU A 956 -62.15 10.22 10.75
N LEU A 957 -63.23 9.82 11.43
CA LEU A 957 -64.04 8.64 11.06
C LEU A 957 -65.47 9.08 10.78
N SER A 958 -65.81 9.24 9.49
CA SER A 958 -67.00 9.94 8.99
C SER A 958 -67.17 11.36 9.55
N ASP A 959 -68.18 12.09 9.07
CA ASP A 959 -68.54 13.46 9.42
C ASP A 959 -68.97 13.71 10.89
N ARG A 960 -68.68 12.78 11.82
CA ARG A 960 -69.17 12.80 13.22
C ARG A 960 -68.12 12.59 14.31
N TYR A 961 -66.99 11.94 14.00
CA TYR A 961 -65.99 11.56 15.02
C TYR A 961 -64.57 11.96 14.62
N GLU A 962 -63.88 12.67 15.53
CA GLU A 962 -62.50 13.11 15.36
C GLU A 962 -61.68 12.74 16.60
N PHE A 963 -60.65 11.93 16.41
CA PHE A 963 -59.73 11.49 17.47
C PHE A 963 -58.32 12.00 17.16
N GLY A 964 -57.81 12.88 18.03
CA GLY A 964 -56.51 13.51 17.88
C GLY A 964 -55.56 13.17 19.02
N TYR A 965 -54.36 12.72 18.66
CA TYR A 965 -53.24 12.57 19.58
C TYR A 965 -52.13 13.55 19.21
N MET A 966 -51.58 14.25 20.19
CA MET A 966 -50.47 15.17 20.01
C MET A 966 -49.42 14.94 21.10
N ASN A 967 -48.20 14.68 20.68
CA ASN A 967 -47.04 14.59 21.56
C ASN A 967 -46.02 15.65 21.13
N ALA A 968 -45.76 16.62 22.00
CA ALA A 968 -44.77 17.66 21.79
C ALA A 968 -43.79 17.66 22.96
N GLY A 969 -42.50 17.54 22.64
CA GLY A 969 -41.44 17.38 23.63
C GLY A 969 -40.18 18.20 23.31
N LEU A 970 -39.61 18.75 24.37
CA LEU A 970 -38.19 19.10 24.44
C LEU A 970 -37.46 17.90 25.06
N VAL A 971 -36.21 17.64 24.64
CA VAL A 971 -35.40 16.55 25.22
C VAL A 971 -35.35 16.66 26.75
N GLY A 972 -35.96 15.70 27.44
CA GLY A 972 -36.07 15.63 28.90
C GLY A 972 -37.42 16.03 29.51
N GLN A 973 -38.40 16.53 28.74
CA GLN A 973 -39.77 16.78 29.21
C GLN A 973 -40.80 16.44 28.12
N GLU A 974 -41.53 15.33 28.31
CA GLU A 974 -42.65 14.95 27.46
C GLU A 974 -43.97 15.59 27.95
N ASN A 975 -44.67 16.29 27.05
CA ASN A 975 -46.07 16.69 27.26
C ASN A 975 -46.96 15.92 26.27
N GLN A 976 -47.61 14.88 26.76
CA GLN A 976 -48.55 14.09 25.97
C GLN A 976 -49.98 14.63 26.16
N GLN A 977 -50.67 14.89 25.04
CA GLN A 977 -52.06 15.34 25.02
C GLN A 977 -52.91 14.41 24.16
N PHE A 978 -53.97 13.86 24.76
CA PHE A 978 -54.99 13.08 24.07
C PHE A 978 -56.31 13.87 24.09
N PHE A 979 -56.94 14.06 22.94
CA PHE A 979 -58.25 14.70 22.86
C PHE A 979 -59.21 13.93 21.94
N GLY A 980 -60.43 13.72 22.45
CA GLY A 980 -61.54 13.19 21.66
C GLY A 980 -62.57 14.29 21.41
N LYS A 981 -63.13 14.31 20.20
CA LYS A 981 -64.19 15.25 19.82
C LYS A 981 -65.34 14.47 19.20
N ILE A 982 -66.50 14.54 19.86
CA ILE A 982 -67.75 13.94 19.41
C ILE A 982 -68.66 15.09 18.99
N GLY A 983 -69.08 15.11 17.72
CA GLY A 983 -69.91 16.16 17.15
C GLY A 983 -71.36 15.73 16.98
N PHE A 984 -72.29 16.52 17.54
CA PHE A 984 -73.65 16.61 17.05
C PHE A 984 -73.85 18.05 16.53
N GLU A 985 -74.71 18.25 15.53
CA GLU A 985 -74.66 19.44 14.68
C GLU A 985 -74.62 20.78 15.44
N ARG A 986 -73.62 21.61 15.12
CA ARG A 986 -73.46 23.01 15.54
C ARG A 986 -73.25 23.30 17.03
N SER A 987 -72.87 22.32 17.85
CA SER A 987 -72.24 22.56 19.16
C SER A 987 -71.26 21.45 19.50
N PHE A 988 -70.07 21.79 20.01
CA PHE A 988 -69.07 20.80 20.40
C PHE A 988 -68.65 21.01 21.86
N VAL A 989 -68.46 19.89 22.56
CA VAL A 989 -67.81 19.82 23.87
C VAL A 989 -66.50 19.06 23.66
N ARG A 990 -65.37 19.65 24.08
CA ARG A 990 -64.06 19.02 23.93
C ARG A 990 -63.67 18.39 25.27
N PHE A 991 -63.47 17.09 25.27
CA PHE A 991 -62.99 16.34 26.43
C PHE A 991 -61.50 16.03 26.23
N GLY A 992 -60.68 16.43 27.18
CA GLY A 992 -59.23 16.26 27.12
C GLY A 992 -58.66 15.85 28.47
N GLN A 993 -57.67 14.96 28.43
CA GLN A 993 -56.84 14.63 29.58
C GLN A 993 -55.41 15.03 29.25
N ARG A 994 -54.84 15.92 30.08
CA ARG A 994 -53.43 16.30 29.99
C ARG A 994 -52.67 15.63 31.12
N THR A 995 -51.62 14.92 30.75
CA THR A 995 -50.76 14.23 31.70
C THR A 995 -49.34 14.76 31.54
N SER A 996 -48.80 15.35 32.61
CA SER A 996 -47.35 15.61 32.73
C SER A 996 -46.79 14.69 33.82
N GLN A 997 -45.47 14.51 33.90
CA GLN A 997 -44.89 13.49 34.79
C GLN A 997 -45.24 13.63 36.27
N ASN A 998 -45.67 14.82 36.75
CA ASN A 998 -46.00 15.05 38.16
C ASN A 998 -47.48 15.45 38.43
N ASP A 999 -48.31 15.68 37.42
CA ASP A 999 -49.71 16.13 37.62
C ASP A 999 -50.68 15.59 36.55
N ARG A 1000 -51.92 15.28 36.99
CA ARG A 1000 -53.06 14.86 36.15
C ARG A 1000 -54.15 15.93 36.16
N TYR A 1001 -54.47 16.48 34.99
CA TYR A 1001 -55.57 17.44 34.84
C TYR A 1001 -56.67 16.88 33.93
N GLN A 1002 -57.92 17.06 34.36
CA GLN A 1002 -59.12 16.92 33.53
C GLN A 1002 -59.72 18.31 33.31
N TYR A 1003 -60.10 18.62 32.08
CA TYR A 1003 -60.74 19.89 31.74
C TYR A 1003 -61.86 19.66 30.73
N VAL A 1004 -62.84 20.58 30.73
CA VAL A 1004 -63.98 20.58 29.82
C VAL A 1004 -64.04 21.95 29.17
N ASP A 1005 -63.70 22.04 27.89
CA ASP A 1005 -63.83 23.29 27.12
C ASP A 1005 -65.17 23.31 26.37
N GLY A 1006 -65.95 24.37 26.60
CA GLY A 1006 -67.17 24.69 25.87
C GLY A 1006 -67.05 26.07 25.22
N LYS A 1007 -67.55 26.21 23.98
CA LYS A 1007 -67.45 27.47 23.21
C LYS A 1007 -68.85 28.00 22.91
N TYR A 1008 -69.13 29.25 23.31
CA TYR A 1008 -70.36 29.97 22.96
C TYR A 1008 -70.01 31.29 22.27
N GLN A 1009 -70.79 31.60 21.22
CA GLN A 1009 -70.66 32.70 20.25
C GLN A 1009 -69.55 33.75 20.51
N ASN A 1010 -68.41 33.55 19.85
CA ASN A 1010 -67.31 34.51 19.64
C ASN A 1010 -66.52 35.00 20.87
N TRP A 1011 -66.70 34.43 22.06
CA TRP A 1011 -65.71 34.50 23.14
C TRP A 1011 -65.17 33.12 23.49
N LEU A 1012 -63.92 33.07 23.95
CA LEU A 1012 -63.26 31.85 24.41
C LEU A 1012 -62.91 32.09 25.88
N ALA A 1013 -63.61 31.37 26.76
CA ALA A 1013 -63.40 31.42 28.21
C ALA A 1013 -63.23 29.98 28.70
N THR A 1014 -62.01 29.65 29.13
CA THR A 1014 -61.69 28.34 29.70
C THR A 1014 -61.96 28.38 31.20
N PHE A 1015 -62.79 27.47 31.69
CA PHE A 1015 -63.07 27.31 33.12
C PHE A 1015 -62.33 26.07 33.64
N SER A 1016 -61.23 26.27 34.35
CA SER A 1016 -60.53 25.20 35.07
C SER A 1016 -60.98 25.14 36.52
N HIS A 1017 -61.57 24.02 36.95
CA HIS A 1017 -61.87 23.76 38.35
C HIS A 1017 -60.85 22.77 38.93
N GLN A 1018 -59.94 23.27 39.76
CA GLN A 1018 -59.02 22.42 40.53
C GLN A 1018 -59.69 21.97 41.82
N ASN A 1019 -59.53 20.69 42.17
CA ASN A 1019 -60.10 20.13 43.39
C ASN A 1019 -59.06 19.18 44.04
N ASP A 1020 -58.12 19.78 44.77
CA ASP A 1020 -57.10 19.01 45.51
C ASP A 1020 -57.75 18.31 46.71
N ALA A 1021 -57.56 16.99 46.80
CA ALA A 1021 -58.02 16.17 47.91
C ALA A 1021 -57.23 16.47 49.20
N GLY A 1022 -57.47 17.64 49.80
CA GLY A 1022 -56.85 18.06 51.06
C GLY A 1022 -56.80 19.57 51.31
N SER A 1023 -57.03 20.44 50.32
CA SER A 1023 -56.97 21.90 50.54
C SER A 1023 -58.13 22.66 49.90
N LYS A 1024 -58.78 23.54 50.67
CA LYS A 1024 -59.83 24.46 50.17
C LYS A 1024 -59.21 25.70 49.52
N ARG A 1025 -58.43 25.51 48.45
CA ARG A 1025 -58.03 26.61 47.57
C ARG A 1025 -58.94 26.66 46.35
N GLN A 1026 -59.36 27.86 45.98
CA GLN A 1026 -60.05 28.13 44.72
C GLN A 1026 -59.19 29.09 43.91
N THR A 1027 -58.56 28.57 42.87
CA THR A 1027 -57.82 29.33 41.86
C THR A 1027 -58.77 29.65 40.71
N LEU A 1028 -58.75 30.89 40.23
CA LEU A 1028 -59.52 31.34 39.08
C LEU A 1028 -58.57 31.94 38.05
N ASP A 1029 -58.38 31.22 36.95
CA ASP A 1029 -57.58 31.69 35.81
C ASP A 1029 -58.51 32.26 34.73
N LEU A 1030 -58.23 33.49 34.29
CA LEU A 1030 -58.94 34.15 33.20
C LEU A 1030 -57.94 34.56 32.12
N ASN A 1031 -58.12 33.95 30.94
CA ASN A 1031 -57.29 34.18 29.76
C ASN A 1031 -58.16 34.67 28.61
N GLY A 1032 -57.82 35.81 28.01
CA GLY A 1032 -58.59 36.44 26.94
C GLY A 1032 -57.72 37.02 25.84
N PHE A 1033 -58.14 36.80 24.59
CA PHE A 1033 -57.46 37.31 23.39
C PHE A 1033 -58.34 38.30 22.63
N GLY A 1034 -57.88 39.54 22.52
CA GLY A 1034 -58.44 40.54 21.60
C GLY A 1034 -57.48 40.82 20.44
N GLN A 1035 -57.96 41.37 19.33
CA GLN A 1035 -57.13 41.61 18.12
C GLN A 1035 -55.92 42.54 18.31
N ARG A 1036 -55.76 43.19 19.48
CA ARG A 1036 -54.63 44.11 19.76
C ARG A 1036 -53.94 43.90 21.11
N TYR A 1037 -54.49 43.04 21.99
CA TYR A 1037 -53.93 42.76 23.32
C TYR A 1037 -54.26 41.32 23.75
N ALA A 1038 -53.37 40.69 24.49
CA ALA A 1038 -53.64 39.47 25.24
C ALA A 1038 -53.44 39.76 26.73
N VAL A 1039 -54.35 39.26 27.57
CA VAL A 1039 -54.26 39.35 29.04
C VAL A 1039 -54.41 37.96 29.63
N ALA A 1040 -53.49 37.62 30.52
CA ALA A 1040 -53.55 36.45 31.39
C ALA A 1040 -53.56 36.92 32.84
N MET A 1041 -54.54 36.47 33.62
CA MET A 1041 -54.60 36.66 35.07
C MET A 1041 -54.68 35.31 35.76
N ALA A 1042 -53.76 35.08 36.70
CA ALA A 1042 -53.75 33.95 37.62
C ALA A 1042 -53.51 34.48 39.04
N GLY A 1043 -54.28 34.00 40.01
CA GLY A 1043 -54.16 34.46 41.39
C GLY A 1043 -54.89 33.59 42.40
N ASP A 1044 -54.39 33.62 43.64
CA ASP A 1044 -54.98 32.93 44.79
C ASP A 1044 -55.95 33.88 45.53
N TRP A 1045 -57.17 33.42 45.82
CA TRP A 1045 -58.06 34.10 46.76
C TRP A 1045 -57.68 33.75 48.21
N GLN A 1046 -57.29 34.75 48.99
CA GLN A 1046 -56.92 34.60 50.41
C GLN A 1046 -58.10 35.01 51.31
N GLU A 1047 -58.91 34.02 51.68
CA GLU A 1047 -60.22 34.20 52.33
C GLU A 1047 -60.18 35.01 53.65
N LYS A 1048 -59.05 35.03 54.36
CA LYS A 1048 -58.88 35.74 55.65
C LYS A 1048 -58.52 37.23 55.55
N GLU A 1049 -57.95 37.69 54.43
CA GLU A 1049 -57.47 39.07 54.30
C GLU A 1049 -58.12 39.85 53.14
N GLN A 1050 -59.06 39.22 52.41
CA GLN A 1050 -59.88 39.81 51.34
C GLN A 1050 -59.10 40.59 50.28
N HIS A 1051 -57.95 40.08 49.86
CA HIS A 1051 -57.23 40.62 48.70
C HIS A 1051 -56.60 39.50 47.85
N TYR A 1052 -56.42 39.81 46.57
CA TYR A 1052 -55.80 38.93 45.58
C TYR A 1052 -54.29 39.18 45.50
N VAL A 1053 -53.51 38.10 45.45
CA VAL A 1053 -52.10 38.14 45.04
C VAL A 1053 -51.99 37.34 43.74
N GLY A 1054 -51.46 37.98 42.68
CA GLY A 1054 -51.38 37.40 41.35
C GLY A 1054 -50.21 37.95 40.55
N ASN A 1055 -49.71 37.14 39.62
CA ASN A 1055 -48.68 37.54 38.66
C ASN A 1055 -49.34 38.08 37.40
N PHE A 1056 -48.80 39.17 36.85
CA PHE A 1056 -49.29 39.78 35.62
C PHE A 1056 -48.25 39.65 34.51
N LEU A 1057 -48.66 39.17 33.34
CA LEU A 1057 -47.92 39.32 32.09
C LEU A 1057 -48.73 40.15 31.10
N PHE A 1058 -48.04 41.06 30.42
CA PHE A 1058 -48.60 41.92 29.38
C PHE A 1058 -47.66 41.93 28.17
N TYR A 1059 -48.19 41.61 26.98
CA TYR A 1059 -47.41 41.50 25.75
C TYR A 1059 -47.84 42.55 24.71
N PRO A 1060 -46.97 43.50 24.32
CA PRO A 1060 -47.17 44.36 23.16
C PRO A 1060 -46.72 43.67 21.86
N HIS A 1061 -47.35 44.01 20.74
CA HIS A 1061 -47.09 43.40 19.43
C HIS A 1061 -45.77 43.86 18.79
N SER A 1062 -45.16 42.99 17.98
CA SER A 1062 -43.75 42.97 17.52
C SER A 1062 -43.21 44.13 16.64
N ASN A 1063 -43.93 45.23 16.43
CA ASN A 1063 -43.53 46.30 15.48
C ASN A 1063 -42.91 47.55 16.13
N ILE A 1064 -42.10 47.38 17.18
CA ILE A 1064 -41.33 48.48 17.82
C ILE A 1064 -39.83 48.21 17.63
N LYS A 1065 -39.13 49.09 16.89
CA LYS A 1065 -37.67 48.99 16.65
C LYS A 1065 -36.89 49.97 17.54
N MET A 1066 -35.78 49.51 18.12
CA MET A 1066 -34.71 50.37 18.69
C MET A 1066 -33.35 49.97 18.08
N GLY A 1067 -32.42 50.94 17.99
CA GLY A 1067 -31.30 50.89 17.05
C GLY A 1067 -29.92 50.54 17.62
N GLN A 1068 -29.03 50.24 16.67
CA GLN A 1068 -27.58 49.97 16.72
C GLN A 1068 -26.79 50.45 17.95
N PHE A 1069 -26.13 49.51 18.64
CA PHE A 1069 -24.73 49.58 19.11
C PHE A 1069 -24.24 48.14 19.44
N PHE A 1070 -22.90 47.96 19.51
CA PHE A 1070 -22.14 46.71 19.71
C PHE A 1070 -21.82 45.84 18.48
N GLN A 1071 -20.51 45.69 18.25
CA GLN A 1071 -19.84 44.70 17.42
C GLN A 1071 -18.78 44.06 18.33
N ILE A 1072 -18.65 42.73 18.32
CA ILE A 1072 -17.73 42.00 19.22
C ILE A 1072 -16.80 41.13 18.36
N GLU A 1073 -15.49 41.31 18.53
CA GLU A 1073 -14.48 40.47 17.88
C GLU A 1073 -14.34 39.10 18.55
N LYS A 1074 -13.98 38.11 17.75
CA LYS A 1074 -14.16 36.69 18.06
C LYS A 1074 -12.89 36.06 18.62
N GLN A 1075 -12.70 36.11 19.94
CA GLN A 1075 -11.75 35.25 20.66
C GLN A 1075 -12.41 34.61 21.89
N SER A 1076 -12.26 33.29 21.99
CA SER A 1076 -12.78 32.40 23.06
C SER A 1076 -14.30 32.17 23.10
N VAL A 1077 -14.71 30.90 22.98
CA VAL A 1077 -16.11 30.47 23.16
C VAL A 1077 -16.40 30.21 24.65
N TRP A 1078 -17.46 30.83 25.18
CA TRP A 1078 -18.09 30.44 26.44
C TRP A 1078 -19.58 30.20 26.21
N HIS A 1079 -20.10 29.06 26.65
CA HIS A 1079 -21.54 28.79 26.67
C HIS A 1079 -22.10 29.08 28.06
N ILE A 1080 -23.12 29.94 28.14
CA ILE A 1080 -23.93 30.18 29.34
C ILE A 1080 -25.38 29.82 29.00
N ARG A 1081 -26.00 28.96 29.80
CA ARG A 1081 -27.44 28.65 29.72
C ARG A 1081 -28.09 28.91 31.09
N GLN A 1082 -29.21 29.64 31.05
CA GLN A 1082 -30.08 30.07 32.16
C GLN A 1082 -29.58 31.17 33.12
N TRP A 1083 -30.58 31.96 33.55
CA TRP A 1083 -30.58 32.92 34.66
C TRP A 1083 -31.79 32.57 35.54
N LEU A 1084 -31.62 32.61 36.86
CA LEU A 1084 -32.71 32.60 37.84
C LEU A 1084 -32.38 33.64 38.92
N GLY A 1085 -33.39 34.32 39.45
CA GLY A 1085 -33.24 35.29 40.52
C GLY A 1085 -34.59 35.77 41.06
N ASP A 1086 -34.74 35.72 42.37
CA ASP A 1086 -35.94 36.19 43.06
C ASP A 1086 -35.96 37.72 43.19
N VAL A 1087 -37.13 38.33 42.98
CA VAL A 1087 -37.31 39.79 43.10
C VAL A 1087 -38.27 40.11 44.23
N HIS A 1088 -37.72 40.52 45.37
CA HIS A 1088 -38.50 41.04 46.48
C HIS A 1088 -38.65 42.57 46.38
N PHE A 1089 -39.89 43.04 46.30
CA PHE A 1089 -40.21 44.46 46.42
C PHE A 1089 -40.49 44.84 47.87
N ARG A 1090 -39.62 45.65 48.46
CA ARG A 1090 -39.98 46.57 49.54
C ARG A 1090 -39.74 48.00 49.05
N GLN A 1091 -40.56 48.93 49.54
CA GLN A 1091 -40.73 50.26 48.94
C GLN A 1091 -39.41 50.93 48.54
N LYS A 1092 -39.21 51.08 47.22
CA LYS A 1092 -38.13 51.80 46.53
C LYS A 1092 -36.73 51.16 46.42
N THR A 1093 -36.52 49.87 46.74
CA THR A 1093 -35.31 49.12 46.31
C THR A 1093 -35.55 47.62 46.13
N ALA A 1094 -34.86 47.02 45.15
CA ALA A 1094 -34.77 45.58 44.95
C ALA A 1094 -33.29 45.13 44.93
N SER A 1095 -33.02 43.88 45.33
CA SER A 1095 -31.67 43.30 45.38
C SER A 1095 -31.68 41.83 44.98
N VAL A 1096 -30.69 41.40 44.20
CA VAL A 1096 -30.56 40.04 43.66
C VAL A 1096 -29.19 39.47 44.04
N ARG A 1097 -29.11 38.15 44.28
CA ARG A 1097 -27.86 37.41 44.55
C ARG A 1097 -27.63 36.33 43.49
N PHE A 1098 -26.37 35.97 43.26
CA PHE A 1098 -25.96 34.93 42.32
C PHE A 1098 -24.90 34.01 42.93
N ALA A 1099 -24.79 32.78 42.43
CA ALA A 1099 -23.73 31.83 42.75
C ALA A 1099 -23.36 31.02 41.50
N LEU A 1100 -22.10 30.59 41.41
CA LEU A 1100 -21.54 29.78 40.32
C LEU A 1100 -20.76 28.61 40.92
N ALA A 1101 -20.77 27.46 40.25
CA ALA A 1101 -20.06 26.26 40.67
C ALA A 1101 -19.42 25.55 39.46
N ASN A 1102 -18.21 25.03 39.63
CA ASN A 1102 -17.51 24.22 38.64
C ASN A 1102 -17.06 22.88 39.28
N ARG A 1103 -16.98 21.81 38.49
CA ARG A 1103 -17.00 20.43 39.02
C ARG A 1103 -15.66 19.92 39.57
N ASN A 1104 -14.53 20.52 39.18
CA ASN A 1104 -13.18 20.04 39.52
C ASN A 1104 -12.30 21.09 40.25
N GLN A 1105 -12.83 21.73 41.30
CA GLN A 1105 -12.10 22.19 42.51
C GLN A 1105 -13.08 22.92 43.46
N ARG A 1106 -12.94 22.73 44.79
CA ARG A 1106 -13.78 23.40 45.79
C ARG A 1106 -13.22 24.77 46.18
N PHE A 1107 -13.66 25.82 45.49
CA PHE A 1107 -13.75 27.16 46.05
C PHE A 1107 -15.04 27.85 45.55
N SER A 1108 -15.67 28.62 46.43
CA SER A 1108 -16.82 29.46 46.09
C SER A 1108 -16.60 30.87 46.60
N GLU A 1109 -16.65 31.85 45.69
CA GLU A 1109 -16.68 33.28 46.04
C GLU A 1109 -17.98 33.91 45.53
N SER A 1110 -18.59 34.76 46.36
CA SER A 1110 -19.89 35.38 46.07
C SER A 1110 -19.73 36.85 45.68
N LEU A 1111 -20.21 37.21 44.48
CA LEU A 1111 -20.13 38.57 43.96
C LEU A 1111 -21.49 39.28 44.12
N THR A 1112 -21.52 40.40 44.87
CA THR A 1112 -22.75 41.16 45.15
C THR A 1112 -22.74 42.47 44.38
N THR A 1113 -23.75 42.68 43.52
CA THR A 1113 -23.94 43.94 42.77
C THR A 1113 -25.13 44.73 43.34
N ARG A 1114 -24.97 46.04 43.50
CA ARG A 1114 -26.09 46.96 43.81
C ARG A 1114 -26.46 47.77 42.57
N PHE A 1115 -27.75 47.87 42.30
CA PHE A 1115 -28.30 48.73 41.26
C PHE A 1115 -28.71 50.08 41.86
N GLN A 1116 -28.35 51.18 41.18
CA GLN A 1116 -28.96 52.49 41.40
C GLN A 1116 -29.43 53.06 40.07
N HIS A 1117 -30.70 53.46 40.03
CA HIS A 1117 -31.32 54.08 38.87
C HIS A 1117 -31.39 55.60 39.06
N LYS A 1118 -30.74 56.36 38.17
CA LYS A 1118 -30.85 57.82 38.13
C LYS A 1118 -30.75 58.29 36.68
N ASN A 1119 -31.70 59.12 36.26
CA ASN A 1119 -31.73 59.78 34.95
C ASN A 1119 -31.55 58.85 33.74
N ASN A 1120 -32.33 57.75 33.68
CA ASN A 1120 -32.41 56.80 32.55
C ASN A 1120 -31.08 56.18 32.10
N GLN A 1121 -30.06 56.11 32.97
CA GLN A 1121 -28.87 55.29 32.77
C GLN A 1121 -28.64 54.39 34.00
N ILE A 1122 -28.18 53.17 33.74
CA ILE A 1122 -27.84 52.17 34.75
C ILE A 1122 -26.33 52.13 34.87
N TRP A 1123 -25.81 52.38 36.07
CA TRP A 1123 -24.37 52.33 36.36
C TRP A 1123 -24.04 51.04 37.10
N PHE A 1124 -22.97 50.38 36.68
CA PHE A 1124 -22.42 49.19 37.32
C PHE A 1124 -21.15 49.56 38.07
N ASN A 1125 -20.99 49.07 39.30
CA ASN A 1125 -19.82 49.34 40.12
C ASN A 1125 -19.40 48.04 40.82
N PHE A 1126 -18.21 47.54 40.51
CA PHE A 1126 -17.68 46.29 41.04
C PHE A 1126 -16.56 46.58 42.05
N ARG A 1127 -16.61 45.95 43.23
CA ARG A 1127 -15.48 45.85 44.15
C ARG A 1127 -15.09 44.39 44.31
N SER A 1128 -13.80 44.12 44.12
CA SER A 1128 -13.11 42.94 44.66
C SER A 1128 -12.26 43.42 45.82
N GLU A 1129 -12.33 42.74 46.96
CA GLU A 1129 -11.46 43.03 48.12
C GLU A 1129 -10.55 41.82 48.39
N SER A 1130 -9.25 42.09 48.45
CA SER A 1130 -8.15 41.25 48.91
C SER A 1130 -7.72 40.01 48.09
N LEU A 1131 -6.49 40.08 47.54
CA LEU A 1131 -5.52 38.99 47.68
C LEU A 1131 -4.11 39.58 47.88
N LYS A 1132 -3.43 39.20 48.97
CA LYS A 1132 -2.01 39.49 49.22
C LYS A 1132 -1.17 38.31 48.76
N ILE A 1133 -0.10 38.57 48.01
CA ILE A 1133 0.96 37.57 47.75
C ILE A 1133 2.23 38.02 48.48
N THR A 1134 2.75 37.17 49.36
CA THR A 1134 4.02 37.41 50.05
C THR A 1134 5.05 36.31 49.77
N LYS A 1135 5.99 36.67 48.88
CA LYS A 1135 7.46 36.49 48.97
C LYS A 1135 8.08 35.08 49.08
N ASN A 1136 9.20 34.95 48.36
CA ASN A 1136 10.16 33.83 48.26
C ASN A 1136 9.63 32.70 47.35
N GLY A 1137 10.19 32.39 46.17
CA GLY A 1137 11.53 32.62 45.57
C GLY A 1137 12.09 31.24 45.15
N VAL A 1138 12.80 31.00 44.03
CA VAL A 1138 13.62 31.85 43.13
C VAL A 1138 13.76 31.20 41.71
N ALA A 1139 13.92 32.03 40.65
CA ALA A 1139 14.43 31.77 39.27
C ALA A 1139 13.77 30.68 38.38
N ALA A 1140 13.39 30.85 37.09
CA ALA A 1140 13.86 31.67 35.92
C ALA A 1140 15.17 31.14 35.29
N ILE A 1141 15.42 31.07 33.96
CA ILE A 1141 15.19 31.96 32.77
C ILE A 1141 15.16 31.02 31.52
N ARG A 1142 14.22 31.02 30.54
CA ARG A 1142 13.75 31.96 29.48
C ARG A 1142 14.62 32.05 28.20
N TRP A 1143 14.01 31.75 27.04
CA TRP A 1143 14.13 32.28 25.63
C TRP A 1143 13.70 31.14 24.67
N SER A 1144 13.19 31.33 23.45
CA SER A 1144 12.96 32.50 22.56
C SER A 1144 11.57 32.32 21.86
N HIS A 1145 11.12 32.97 20.78
CA HIS A 1145 11.54 34.12 19.96
C HIS A 1145 10.31 34.69 19.21
N GLN A 1146 10.33 35.95 18.75
CA GLN A 1146 9.55 36.42 17.60
C GLN A 1146 10.19 37.69 17.00
N SER A 1147 10.36 37.73 15.67
CA SER A 1147 10.67 38.89 14.79
C SER A 1147 11.94 39.75 15.02
N PRO A 1148 12.61 40.16 13.92
CA PRO A 1148 13.42 41.37 13.89
C PRO A 1148 13.04 42.36 12.76
N ALA A 1149 12.86 43.63 13.14
CA ALA A 1149 13.04 44.86 12.36
C ALA A 1149 13.49 45.94 13.39
N ASN A 1150 14.52 46.77 13.23
CA ASN A 1150 14.94 47.59 12.08
C ASN A 1150 16.44 48.00 12.14
N TRP A 1151 17.07 48.27 10.98
CA TRP A 1151 18.02 49.37 10.64
C TRP A 1151 19.25 49.66 11.57
N GLN A 1152 20.52 49.65 11.13
CA GLN A 1152 21.13 50.41 10.02
C GLN A 1152 22.55 49.94 9.59
N LYS A 1153 22.87 50.22 8.31
CA LYS A 1153 24.17 50.58 7.67
C LYS A 1153 25.26 49.54 7.32
N GLU A 1154 25.73 49.72 6.08
CA GLU A 1154 27.02 49.35 5.45
C GLU A 1154 27.35 47.85 5.41
N THR A 1155 27.29 47.19 4.24
CA THR A 1155 28.20 47.47 3.11
C THR A 1155 27.54 47.22 1.74
N GLN A 1156 27.83 48.06 0.75
CA GLN A 1156 27.43 47.84 -0.65
C GLN A 1156 28.36 46.83 -1.34
N LEU A 1157 27.81 45.83 -2.02
CA LEU A 1157 28.47 45.20 -3.17
C LEU A 1157 27.47 45.04 -4.32
N ARG A 1158 27.93 45.34 -5.53
CA ARG A 1158 27.09 45.62 -6.69
C ARG A 1158 26.88 44.36 -7.52
N TYR A 1159 25.62 44.00 -7.81
CA TYR A 1159 25.30 43.29 -9.05
C TYR A 1159 25.15 44.32 -10.17
N GLY A 1160 26.27 44.60 -10.84
CA GLY A 1160 26.29 45.42 -12.04
C GLY A 1160 25.92 44.60 -13.27
N PHE A 1161 24.74 44.84 -13.84
CA PHE A 1161 24.53 44.57 -15.26
C PHE A 1161 25.45 45.49 -16.08
N LEU A 1162 26.25 44.91 -16.97
CA LEU A 1162 26.88 45.63 -18.08
C LEU A 1162 26.69 44.81 -19.36
N PRO A 1163 26.06 45.37 -20.41
CA PRO A 1163 26.12 44.80 -21.74
C PRO A 1163 27.46 45.18 -22.38
N LEU A 1164 28.14 44.22 -23.03
CA LEU A 1164 29.28 44.52 -23.89
C LEU A 1164 29.15 43.81 -25.23
N GLU A 1165 28.94 44.61 -26.27
CA GLU A 1165 29.17 44.24 -27.65
C GLU A 1165 30.67 44.20 -27.98
N ASN A 1166 30.97 43.55 -29.12
CA ASN A 1166 32.12 43.72 -30.02
C ASN A 1166 33.31 42.73 -29.97
N LYS A 1167 33.33 41.91 -31.03
CA LYS A 1167 34.38 41.69 -32.05
C LYS A 1167 35.89 41.80 -31.70
N PHE A 1168 36.63 40.91 -32.35
CA PHE A 1168 38.10 40.73 -32.39
C PHE A 1168 38.69 40.24 -31.05
N GLY A 1169 39.58 39.23 -30.98
CA GLY A 1169 40.16 38.38 -32.02
C GLY A 1169 41.69 38.44 -32.03
N THR A 1170 42.36 37.46 -31.43
CA THR A 1170 43.79 37.13 -31.62
C THR A 1170 44.11 35.73 -31.08
N GLU A 1171 45.16 35.12 -31.63
CA GLU A 1171 45.68 33.79 -31.30
C GLU A 1171 46.25 33.69 -29.88
N ILE A 1172 46.09 32.53 -29.23
CA ILE A 1172 47.15 31.93 -28.40
C ILE A 1172 47.24 30.44 -28.77
N GLN A 1173 48.40 30.02 -29.28
CA GLN A 1173 48.74 28.61 -29.44
C GLN A 1173 49.02 27.99 -28.06
N GLN A 1174 48.38 26.87 -27.73
CA GLN A 1174 48.99 25.86 -26.85
C GLN A 1174 48.77 24.47 -27.43
N SER A 1175 49.86 23.85 -27.83
CA SER A 1175 49.93 22.51 -28.40
C SER A 1175 49.79 21.43 -27.34
N TRP A 1176 48.88 20.49 -27.55
CA TRP A 1176 48.97 19.15 -26.96
C TRP A 1176 49.12 18.14 -28.09
N GLN A 1177 50.30 17.52 -28.17
CA GLN A 1177 50.50 16.36 -29.04
C GLN A 1177 49.79 15.15 -28.43
N VAL A 1178 48.83 14.60 -29.15
CA VAL A 1178 48.33 13.24 -28.93
C VAL A 1178 48.76 12.42 -30.15
N ASN A 1179 49.58 11.39 -29.92
CA ASN A 1179 49.96 10.46 -30.98
C ASN A 1179 48.72 9.66 -31.40
N LEU A 1180 48.35 9.80 -32.68
CA LEU A 1180 47.38 8.97 -33.37
C LEU A 1180 48.13 8.11 -34.39
N ASP A 1181 48.57 6.93 -33.97
CA ASP A 1181 48.86 5.86 -34.93
C ASP A 1181 47.57 5.09 -35.23
N GLN A 1182 47.33 4.90 -36.52
CA GLN A 1182 46.07 4.42 -37.07
C GLN A 1182 46.09 2.90 -37.20
N HIS A 1183 44.91 2.27 -37.22
CA HIS A 1183 44.55 1.41 -38.36
C HIS A 1183 43.03 1.22 -38.46
N LEU A 1184 42.42 1.96 -39.39
CA LEU A 1184 41.07 1.72 -39.91
C LEU A 1184 41.16 0.72 -41.06
N SER A 1185 40.29 -0.30 -41.04
CA SER A 1185 40.02 -1.20 -42.17
C SER A 1185 38.50 -1.36 -42.31
N VAL A 1186 37.98 -1.26 -43.53
CA VAL A 1186 36.57 -1.00 -43.84
C VAL A 1186 36.01 -2.10 -44.74
N TYR A 1187 35.07 -2.92 -44.23
CA TYR A 1187 34.00 -3.71 -44.90
C TYR A 1187 34.31 -4.55 -46.19
N PRO A 1188 33.35 -5.37 -46.71
CA PRO A 1188 32.40 -6.30 -46.08
C PRO A 1188 32.51 -7.73 -46.68
N VAL A 1189 31.63 -8.68 -46.30
CA VAL A 1189 30.79 -9.53 -47.21
C VAL A 1189 30.08 -10.63 -46.40
N PHE A 1190 28.79 -10.86 -46.70
CA PHE A 1190 27.97 -11.97 -46.19
C PHE A 1190 28.22 -13.27 -46.98
N ALA A 1191 28.16 -14.41 -46.30
CA ALA A 1191 27.81 -15.69 -46.92
C ALA A 1191 27.04 -16.58 -45.93
N SER A 1192 25.94 -17.18 -46.39
CA SER A 1192 24.98 -17.95 -45.60
C SER A 1192 24.84 -19.39 -46.09
N ALA A 1193 24.81 -20.36 -45.18
CA ALA A 1193 24.26 -21.72 -45.33
C ALA A 1193 24.01 -22.26 -43.89
N PHE A 1194 22.87 -22.88 -43.54
CA PHE A 1194 22.56 -24.31 -43.70
C PHE A 1194 23.74 -25.22 -43.27
N GLU A 1195 23.59 -26.25 -42.43
CA GLU A 1195 22.42 -27.12 -42.24
C GLU A 1195 22.47 -27.90 -40.89
N HIS A 1196 21.54 -28.86 -40.71
CA HIS A 1196 21.38 -29.80 -39.58
C HIS A 1196 22.64 -30.36 -38.90
N ASP A 1197 22.52 -30.61 -37.58
CA ASP A 1197 23.37 -31.56 -36.85
C ASP A 1197 22.55 -32.69 -36.18
N GLN A 1198 22.97 -33.93 -36.45
CA GLN A 1198 22.73 -35.14 -35.66
C GLN A 1198 24.12 -35.74 -35.35
N PRO A 1199 24.30 -36.43 -34.21
CA PRO A 1199 25.60 -36.45 -33.53
C PRO A 1199 26.58 -37.48 -34.10
N LEU A 1200 27.88 -37.15 -34.04
CA LEU A 1200 28.96 -38.11 -34.22
C LEU A 1200 29.84 -38.23 -32.97
N ASN A 1201 30.03 -39.48 -32.55
CA ASN A 1201 30.86 -39.85 -31.41
C ASN A 1201 32.36 -39.79 -31.72
N ALA A 1202 33.11 -39.43 -30.68
CA ALA A 1202 34.46 -39.86 -30.31
C ALA A 1202 35.36 -40.56 -31.35
N ILE A 1203 36.54 -39.96 -31.55
CA ILE A 1203 37.93 -40.50 -31.65
C ILE A 1203 38.76 -39.28 -32.09
N GLY A 1204 39.91 -38.91 -31.53
CA GLY A 1204 40.77 -39.55 -30.53
C GLY A 1204 42.22 -39.14 -30.84
N SER A 1205 43.02 -38.87 -29.81
CA SER A 1205 44.49 -38.70 -29.82
C SER A 1205 45.16 -37.65 -30.75
N GLY A 1206 45.97 -36.78 -30.12
CA GLY A 1206 47.38 -36.64 -30.55
C GLY A 1206 47.91 -35.24 -30.89
N PHE A 1207 48.96 -34.82 -30.16
CA PHE A 1207 50.04 -33.89 -30.54
C PHE A 1207 49.65 -32.52 -31.16
N GLY A 1208 49.95 -31.35 -30.56
CA GLY A 1208 51.22 -30.96 -29.93
C GLY A 1208 51.95 -29.89 -30.78
N PHE A 1209 52.66 -28.97 -30.13
CA PHE A 1209 53.47 -27.86 -30.69
C PHE A 1209 52.69 -26.64 -31.22
N ARG A 1210 52.83 -25.47 -30.57
CA ARG A 1210 53.87 -24.41 -30.78
C ARG A 1210 53.77 -23.70 -32.14
N GLY A 1211 53.56 -22.39 -32.10
CA GLY A 1211 53.81 -21.48 -33.23
C GLY A 1211 53.23 -20.09 -32.97
N GLN A 1212 54.09 -19.08 -32.86
CA GLN A 1212 53.68 -17.67 -32.78
C GLN A 1212 53.43 -17.09 -34.18
N HIS A 1213 52.76 -15.94 -34.19
CA HIS A 1213 52.47 -15.06 -35.33
C HIS A 1213 51.32 -15.57 -36.25
N ARG A 1214 50.37 -14.72 -36.63
CA ARG A 1214 50.37 -13.25 -36.63
C ARG A 1214 49.02 -12.67 -36.24
#